data_AF-A0A4R8MUH9-F1
#
_entry.id   AF-A0A4R8MUH9-F1
#
_cell.length_a   1.000
_cell.length_b   1.000
_cell.length_c   1.000
_cell.angle_alpha   90.00
_cell.angle_beta   90.00
_cell.angle_gamma   90.00
#
_symmetry.space_group_name_H-M   'P 1'
#
loop_
_entity.id
_entity.type
_entity.pdbx_description
1 polymer ?
#
loop_
_entity_poly.entity_id
_entity_poly.type
_entity_poly.pdbx_seq_one_letter_code
_entity_poly.pdbx_strand_id
1 'polypeptide(L)'
;MVVAIEVIPDMRKLTKSIWIHLTLILAAWVLAASCAPQSGQSNLASILLFLGFGNASGTTREFTPGKPVDLDGNGVPDGIVMDVDGNEISDGIDTDGNGAPDILLLDTNGDGKPDAIDTNGDGTPDYFINPTGNPGLTTGPDGGGSPVNLVDVNNDGYPDGFDTDGDGVINDNRLSIIHNDVTLPTISVNIPGGNFGGSQSVIISCSDLVGVSQIIYTVNNTLPSFSPLNGTVAPPPNVTVNVGGGGDGTYVLRYLCRDLAGNSSAAATSTYVIDTNIPNITIGSQSSQYVSTVSGAIGSANIQWQSNRNGNYTVLDGGTDCNNGSAATGTNVSGTTTAGGNITTTLTAANAFSGQSTKTFRICVTDSISTLKGNVTFPLTRDDTAPTVSASPGAGSYGSATSVTLSCSDTGGGSCDKIVYATNIGSAPTNPAITGSTGAITSGTLYSSPLSMTDGAVTYNKWIARDSAGNVSGVVAANYTVDTTVATITINSYTPTSQFVNGSATQTIAWQSTITGNYQIRIGGTDCTNGTTATGTNVNGTATAASAISSTIANASFASGANTVRICVGPNLIGNYGSTTTTITKDGSPPTVSSSTPSDTATGYAPRPGRVTVVFSEAMDTSLTPTLTTENWDGTSYVNIPNTGTTFSWVNTTTLQINLSWIYFPENSQIRWTLGSTNLKDVAGNTMAANVQRSFTTGVHTHAIIPLRKTGLILCYNDTSNQACNNSGWPSQDGEIQSGVTRSFTGPTASGSDYTTTDNVAGLVWKTCTEGQSGNGCTGSPSNFTFYNAVNACAYLNLLNSGSGYAGRTNWRLPTRQEMATLIEYGEAYLSIEKINSNAFPNSANVYRTSCTIGSNLASSYTLDFASGYIIDGTKNSSSNVRCVSN
;
A
#
# COMPACT_ATOMS: atom_id res chain seq x y z
N MET A 1 4.04 -31.91 -52.84
CA MET A 1 4.88 -33.13 -52.76
C MET A 1 4.97 -33.52 -51.27
N VAL A 2 4.85 -34.80 -50.92
CA VAL A 2 4.81 -35.36 -49.53
C VAL A 2 6.26 -35.49 -48.98
N VAL A 3 6.62 -35.65 -47.68
CA VAL A 3 6.01 -36.11 -46.39
C VAL A 3 6.56 -35.19 -45.26
N ALA A 4 5.79 -34.58 -44.34
CA ALA A 4 5.24 -35.03 -43.03
C ALA A 4 6.23 -35.53 -41.93
N ILE A 5 5.87 -35.30 -40.65
CA ILE A 5 6.30 -35.94 -39.37
C ILE A 5 7.33 -35.20 -38.44
N GLU A 6 6.77 -34.63 -37.36
CA GLU A 6 7.06 -34.70 -35.88
C GLU A 6 8.45 -34.54 -35.18
N VAL A 7 8.45 -33.66 -34.15
CA VAL A 7 8.82 -33.85 -32.71
C VAL A 7 10.29 -34.23 -32.27
N ILE A 8 11.01 -33.23 -31.72
CA ILE A 8 11.61 -33.08 -30.34
C ILE A 8 11.86 -34.37 -29.48
N PRO A 9 12.88 -34.54 -28.56
CA PRO A 9 14.05 -33.72 -28.15
C PRO A 9 15.42 -34.49 -27.93
N ASP A 10 16.43 -33.72 -27.51
CA ASP A 10 17.48 -33.94 -26.47
C ASP A 10 18.67 -34.94 -26.50
N MET A 11 19.76 -34.39 -25.92
CA MET A 11 20.79 -34.98 -25.03
C MET A 11 22.00 -35.84 -25.49
N ARG A 12 23.18 -35.25 -25.17
CA ARG A 12 24.47 -35.82 -24.69
C ARG A 12 25.54 -36.32 -25.68
N LYS A 13 26.73 -35.68 -25.57
CA LYS A 13 28.12 -36.20 -25.41
C LYS A 13 29.09 -35.01 -25.62
N LEU A 14 30.28 -34.88 -25.01
CA LEU A 14 31.05 -35.69 -24.05
C LEU A 14 32.04 -34.77 -23.26
N THR A 15 32.78 -35.32 -22.29
CA THR A 15 33.43 -34.60 -21.16
C THR A 15 34.92 -34.20 -21.31
N LYS A 16 35.28 -33.14 -20.55
CA LYS A 16 36.51 -32.95 -19.71
C LYS A 16 37.85 -32.43 -20.29
N SER A 17 38.43 -31.47 -19.52
CA SER A 17 39.86 -31.12 -19.35
C SER A 17 40.54 -30.41 -20.54
N ILE A 18 41.44 -29.42 -20.40
CA ILE A 18 42.16 -28.81 -19.25
C ILE A 18 42.73 -27.46 -19.79
N TRP A 19 42.70 -26.26 -19.17
CA TRP A 19 43.47 -25.65 -18.06
C TRP A 19 42.98 -24.18 -17.95
N ILE A 20 42.72 -23.56 -16.80
CA ILE A 20 43.68 -22.98 -15.85
C ILE A 20 44.77 -22.14 -16.56
N HIS A 21 44.59 -20.81 -16.68
CA HIS A 21 45.63 -19.75 -16.73
C HIS A 21 45.06 -18.35 -17.11
N LEU A 22 44.06 -17.78 -16.39
CA LEU A 22 43.78 -16.32 -16.51
C LEU A 22 42.86 -15.70 -15.42
N THR A 23 43.23 -15.69 -14.13
CA THR A 23 42.62 -14.80 -13.08
C THR A 23 43.44 -14.79 -11.77
N LEU A 24 44.75 -14.54 -11.84
CA LEU A 24 45.63 -14.54 -10.64
C LEU A 24 46.44 -13.24 -10.44
N ILE A 25 46.07 -12.15 -11.13
CA ILE A 25 46.75 -10.85 -11.03
C ILE A 25 45.73 -9.69 -11.14
N LEU A 26 44.87 -9.50 -10.13
CA LEU A 26 44.23 -8.18 -9.86
C LEU A 26 43.55 -8.03 -8.47
N ALA A 27 44.08 -8.64 -7.40
CA ALA A 27 43.48 -8.54 -6.05
C ALA A 27 44.48 -8.38 -4.90
N ALA A 28 45.74 -8.07 -5.20
CA ALA A 28 46.73 -7.64 -4.21
C ALA A 28 47.22 -6.25 -4.62
N TRP A 29 46.87 -5.21 -3.84
CA TRP A 29 47.61 -3.94 -3.63
C TRP A 29 46.86 -2.86 -2.80
N VAL A 30 45.82 -3.20 -2.03
CA VAL A 30 45.30 -2.32 -0.95
C VAL A 30 44.98 -3.14 0.31
N LEU A 31 46.01 -3.46 1.10
CA LEU A 31 45.92 -3.85 2.52
C LEU A 31 47.35 -3.95 3.11
N ALA A 32 47.87 -2.81 3.57
CA ALA A 32 49.20 -2.73 4.19
C ALA A 32 49.27 -1.62 5.25
N ALA A 33 48.62 -1.85 6.40
CA ALA A 33 48.94 -1.19 7.68
C ALA A 33 48.27 -1.96 8.85
N SER A 34 49.09 -2.72 9.59
CA SER A 34 49.04 -3.04 11.04
C SER A 34 47.85 -2.52 11.89
N CYS A 35 47.24 -3.27 12.82
CA CYS A 35 47.80 -4.36 13.67
C CYS A 35 46.81 -5.52 13.93
N ALA A 36 47.36 -6.72 14.18
CA ALA A 36 46.75 -7.78 15.01
C ALA A 36 47.40 -7.74 16.43
N PRO A 37 46.78 -8.34 17.47
CA PRO A 37 46.77 -9.80 17.68
C PRO A 37 45.33 -10.36 17.79
N GLN A 38 44.96 -11.57 17.34
CA GLN A 38 45.60 -12.90 17.30
C GLN A 38 45.50 -13.72 18.61
N SER A 39 44.36 -14.39 18.80
CA SER A 39 44.20 -15.74 19.38
C SER A 39 42.73 -16.20 19.26
N GLY A 40 42.36 -17.38 18.76
CA GLY A 40 43.17 -18.38 18.05
C GLY A 40 42.47 -19.74 17.88
N GLN A 41 42.05 -20.05 16.65
CA GLN A 41 41.68 -21.39 16.11
C GLN A 41 40.42 -22.07 16.73
N SER A 42 39.64 -22.91 16.04
CA SER A 42 39.87 -23.60 14.74
C SER A 42 38.55 -23.94 14.03
N ASN A 43 38.42 -23.68 12.72
CA ASN A 43 37.27 -24.15 11.94
C ASN A 43 37.47 -25.60 11.47
N LEU A 44 36.55 -26.50 11.80
CA LEU A 44 36.43 -27.85 11.23
C LEU A 44 34.95 -28.26 11.03
N ALA A 45 34.21 -27.47 10.23
CA ALA A 45 32.85 -27.85 9.78
C ALA A 45 32.51 -27.33 8.36
N SER A 46 32.96 -26.12 7.99
CA SER A 46 32.45 -25.38 6.81
C SER A 46 32.96 -25.83 5.42
N ILE A 47 33.46 -27.07 5.26
CA ILE A 47 33.86 -27.63 3.96
C ILE A 47 33.21 -29.00 3.77
N LEU A 48 31.91 -29.01 3.42
CA LEU A 48 31.25 -30.16 2.76
C LEU A 48 29.83 -29.86 2.22
N LEU A 49 29.57 -28.71 1.60
CA LEU A 49 28.29 -28.47 0.91
C LEU A 49 28.40 -27.74 -0.45
N PHE A 50 29.24 -28.27 -1.35
CA PHE A 50 29.14 -28.00 -2.79
C PHE A 50 29.15 -29.34 -3.54
N LEU A 51 27.97 -29.91 -3.78
CA LEU A 51 27.58 -30.82 -4.87
C LEU A 51 26.25 -31.54 -4.53
N GLY A 52 25.12 -31.08 -5.06
CA GLY A 52 23.85 -31.80 -4.92
C GLY A 52 22.63 -30.99 -5.36
N PHE A 53 22.05 -31.33 -6.51
CA PHE A 53 20.73 -30.81 -6.90
C PHE A 53 19.64 -31.56 -6.12
N GLY A 54 18.80 -30.83 -5.39
CA GLY A 54 17.59 -31.37 -4.77
C GLY A 54 16.65 -30.26 -4.32
N ASN A 55 15.50 -30.12 -4.98
CA ASN A 55 14.38 -29.37 -4.41
C ASN A 55 13.83 -30.18 -3.22
N ALA A 56 14.19 -29.81 -2.01
CA ALA A 56 13.59 -30.35 -0.79
C ALA A 56 12.30 -29.58 -0.48
N SER A 57 11.20 -29.95 -1.15
CA SER A 57 9.87 -29.49 -0.76
C SER A 57 9.34 -30.41 0.34
N GLY A 58 9.36 -29.95 1.58
CA GLY A 58 8.79 -30.67 2.74
C GLY A 58 9.73 -31.72 3.34
N THR A 59 10.58 -31.29 4.26
CA THR A 59 11.25 -32.19 5.23
C THR A 59 10.57 -32.04 6.58
N THR A 60 10.20 -33.16 7.19
CA THR A 60 9.83 -33.22 8.61
C THR A 60 10.96 -32.67 9.47
N ARG A 61 10.67 -31.75 10.40
CA ARG A 61 11.66 -31.23 11.35
C ARG A 61 12.15 -32.38 12.24
N GLU A 62 13.44 -32.67 12.20
CA GLU A 62 14.04 -33.76 12.97
C GLU A 62 14.67 -33.23 14.27
N PHE A 63 13.96 -33.36 15.39
CA PHE A 63 14.51 -33.13 16.74
C PHE A 63 15.43 -34.29 17.17
N THR A 64 16.41 -34.63 16.34
CA THR A 64 17.40 -35.68 16.66
C THR A 64 18.55 -35.07 17.46
N PRO A 65 18.88 -35.58 18.66
CA PRO A 65 19.98 -35.06 19.47
C PRO A 65 21.31 -34.93 18.71
N GLY A 66 22.01 -33.83 18.94
CA GLY A 66 23.27 -33.48 18.27
C GLY A 66 23.12 -33.09 16.79
N LYS A 67 21.91 -32.73 16.33
CA LYS A 67 21.66 -32.17 14.99
C LYS A 67 21.33 -30.69 15.03
N PRO A 68 21.70 -29.93 13.99
CA PRO A 68 21.14 -28.60 13.77
C PRO A 68 19.63 -28.71 13.52
N VAL A 69 18.87 -27.82 14.16
CA VAL A 69 17.43 -27.65 13.94
C VAL A 69 17.16 -26.27 13.37
N ASP A 70 16.27 -26.23 12.39
CA ASP A 70 15.60 -25.05 11.88
C ASP A 70 14.20 -25.08 12.54
N LEU A 71 13.84 -24.01 13.25
CA LEU A 71 12.60 -23.88 14.02
C LEU A 71 11.51 -23.14 13.24
N ASP A 72 11.83 -22.10 12.46
CA ASP A 72 10.82 -21.28 11.76
C ASP A 72 10.52 -21.74 10.31
N GLY A 73 11.47 -22.39 9.63
CA GLY A 73 11.40 -22.89 8.26
C GLY A 73 12.17 -22.08 7.23
N ASN A 74 13.02 -21.14 7.64
CA ASN A 74 13.72 -20.22 6.75
C ASN A 74 14.91 -20.88 6.00
N GLY A 75 15.34 -22.08 6.42
CA GLY A 75 16.45 -22.85 5.82
C GLY A 75 17.82 -22.63 6.48
N VAL A 76 17.88 -21.84 7.55
CA VAL A 76 19.05 -21.62 8.43
C VAL A 76 18.80 -22.36 9.75
N PRO A 77 19.79 -23.08 10.30
CA PRO A 77 19.67 -23.63 11.65
C PRO A 77 19.66 -22.54 12.73
N ASP A 78 18.72 -22.65 13.66
CA ASP A 78 18.55 -21.75 14.81
C ASP A 78 19.27 -22.25 16.07
N GLY A 79 19.67 -23.53 16.10
CA GLY A 79 20.38 -24.13 17.23
C GLY A 79 20.71 -25.62 17.04
N ILE A 80 21.23 -26.24 18.09
CA ILE A 80 21.56 -27.67 18.18
C ILE A 80 20.61 -28.36 19.16
N VAL A 81 19.99 -29.46 18.74
CA VAL A 81 19.12 -30.27 19.60
C VAL A 81 19.95 -31.00 20.67
N MET A 82 19.50 -30.91 21.93
CA MET A 82 20.20 -31.45 23.10
C MET A 82 19.46 -32.65 23.70
N ASP A 83 20.22 -33.66 24.12
CA ASP A 83 19.84 -34.75 25.03
C ASP A 83 20.81 -34.63 26.21
N VAL A 84 20.30 -34.32 27.40
CA VAL A 84 21.10 -33.95 28.57
C VAL A 84 20.96 -34.96 29.70
N ASP A 85 19.87 -35.72 29.76
CA ASP A 85 19.75 -36.88 30.66
C ASP A 85 20.41 -38.17 30.09
N GLY A 86 20.67 -38.21 28.79
CA GLY A 86 21.33 -39.30 28.07
C GLY A 86 20.39 -40.44 27.64
N ASN A 87 19.09 -40.17 27.46
CA ASN A 87 18.07 -41.18 27.16
C ASN A 87 17.77 -41.41 25.66
N GLU A 88 18.47 -40.72 24.75
CA GLU A 88 18.27 -40.69 23.28
C GLU A 88 17.04 -39.90 22.79
N ILE A 89 16.35 -39.14 23.65
CA ILE A 89 15.25 -38.21 23.35
C ILE A 89 15.75 -36.76 23.50
N SER A 90 15.15 -35.83 22.76
CA SER A 90 15.49 -34.41 22.81
C SER A 90 14.84 -33.68 24.00
N ASP A 91 15.65 -33.10 24.88
CA ASP A 91 15.21 -32.30 26.04
C ASP A 91 15.04 -30.81 25.69
N GLY A 92 15.80 -30.29 24.73
CA GLY A 92 15.85 -28.86 24.42
C GLY A 92 16.75 -28.51 23.24
N ILE A 93 17.00 -27.21 23.05
CA ILE A 93 17.81 -26.66 21.96
C ILE A 93 18.79 -25.65 22.56
N ASP A 94 20.08 -25.86 22.27
CA ASP A 94 21.20 -24.97 22.53
C ASP A 94 21.34 -24.01 21.34
N THR A 95 21.10 -22.72 21.54
CA THR A 95 21.02 -21.69 20.48
C THR A 95 22.28 -20.85 20.37
N ASP A 96 23.13 -20.76 21.41
CA ASP A 96 24.40 -20.00 21.39
C ASP A 96 25.67 -20.90 21.36
N GLY A 97 25.51 -22.21 21.59
CA GLY A 97 26.59 -23.20 21.67
C GLY A 97 27.26 -23.33 23.05
N ASN A 98 26.63 -22.85 24.14
CA ASN A 98 27.19 -22.87 25.49
C ASN A 98 27.16 -24.27 26.15
N GLY A 99 26.42 -25.23 25.60
CA GLY A 99 26.25 -26.57 26.15
C GLY A 99 25.13 -26.70 27.18
N ALA A 100 24.12 -25.83 27.12
CA ALA A 100 22.85 -25.90 27.82
C ALA A 100 21.71 -25.57 26.84
N PRO A 101 20.49 -26.09 27.05
CA PRO A 101 19.36 -25.69 26.22
C PRO A 101 18.76 -24.36 26.72
N ASP A 102 18.76 -23.35 25.84
CA ASP A 102 18.09 -22.05 26.01
C ASP A 102 16.57 -22.16 25.78
N ILE A 103 16.17 -23.13 24.95
CA ILE A 103 14.77 -23.46 24.66
C ILE A 103 14.52 -24.90 25.10
N LEU A 104 13.45 -25.14 25.86
CA LEU A 104 13.04 -26.46 26.30
C LEU A 104 12.01 -27.06 25.34
N LEU A 105 12.12 -28.36 25.08
CA LEU A 105 11.18 -29.09 24.23
C LEU A 105 10.13 -29.79 25.08
N LEU A 106 8.85 -29.58 24.75
CA LEU A 106 7.71 -30.17 25.46
C LEU A 106 6.97 -31.16 24.57
N ASP A 107 6.69 -32.35 25.11
CA ASP A 107 5.72 -33.32 24.59
C ASP A 107 4.44 -33.20 25.43
N THR A 108 3.52 -32.34 25.00
CA THR A 108 2.28 -32.06 25.75
C THR A 108 1.20 -33.12 25.57
N ASN A 109 1.33 -33.98 24.54
CA ASN A 109 0.35 -35.00 24.20
C ASN A 109 0.76 -36.43 24.65
N GLY A 110 2.05 -36.66 24.89
CA GLY A 110 2.63 -37.91 25.40
C GLY A 110 2.92 -38.97 24.32
N ASP A 111 3.11 -38.60 23.05
CA ASP A 111 3.45 -39.55 21.97
C ASP A 111 4.94 -39.83 21.81
N GLY A 112 5.79 -39.18 22.61
CA GLY A 112 7.25 -39.30 22.57
C GLY A 112 7.92 -38.35 21.58
N LYS A 113 7.24 -37.28 21.14
CA LYS A 113 7.82 -36.22 20.30
C LYS A 113 7.49 -34.83 20.83
N PRO A 114 8.40 -33.87 20.70
CA PRO A 114 8.09 -32.48 20.98
C PRO A 114 6.97 -31.95 20.07
N ASP A 115 5.96 -31.33 20.68
CA ASP A 115 4.86 -30.61 20.00
C ASP A 115 4.78 -29.12 20.40
N ALA A 116 5.55 -28.70 21.41
CA ALA A 116 5.67 -27.33 21.85
C ALA A 116 7.08 -26.98 22.34
N ILE A 117 7.33 -25.68 22.53
CA ILE A 117 8.51 -25.14 23.17
C ILE A 117 8.15 -24.29 24.39
N ASP A 118 8.99 -24.36 25.42
CA ASP A 118 9.00 -23.49 26.59
C ASP A 118 10.30 -22.68 26.56
N THR A 119 10.17 -21.36 26.54
CA THR A 119 11.26 -20.39 26.43
C THR A 119 11.61 -19.74 27.76
N ASN A 120 10.91 -20.13 28.84
CA ASN A 120 10.95 -19.44 30.13
C ASN A 120 11.17 -20.38 31.33
N GLY A 121 11.00 -21.69 31.15
CA GLY A 121 11.26 -22.73 32.14
C GLY A 121 10.15 -22.94 33.18
N ASP A 122 8.95 -22.37 32.98
CA ASP A 122 7.81 -22.59 33.88
C ASP A 122 7.09 -23.93 33.66
N GLY A 123 7.43 -24.64 32.57
CA GLY A 123 6.83 -25.93 32.19
C GLY A 123 5.53 -25.80 31.40
N THR A 124 5.21 -24.61 30.88
CA THR A 124 4.06 -24.37 30.00
C THR A 124 4.50 -23.97 28.58
N PRO A 125 3.76 -24.39 27.53
CA PRO A 125 4.02 -23.96 26.16
C PRO A 125 3.93 -22.44 25.96
N ASP A 126 5.02 -21.82 25.50
CA ASP A 126 4.99 -20.46 24.96
C ASP A 126 4.56 -20.49 23.48
N TYR A 127 5.15 -21.40 22.69
CA TYR A 127 4.87 -21.58 21.26
C TYR A 127 4.73 -23.06 20.88
N PHE A 128 4.09 -23.32 19.74
CA PHE A 128 3.76 -24.67 19.29
C PHE A 128 4.48 -25.04 18.00
N ILE A 129 4.89 -26.30 17.89
CA ILE A 129 5.57 -26.84 16.72
C ILE A 129 4.52 -27.26 15.68
N ASN A 130 4.57 -26.70 14.48
CA ASN A 130 3.60 -26.99 13.42
C ASN A 130 3.88 -28.36 12.77
N PRO A 131 2.95 -29.34 12.85
CA PRO A 131 3.14 -30.68 12.26
C PRO A 131 3.27 -30.68 10.73
N THR A 132 2.82 -29.61 10.05
CA THR A 132 2.89 -29.46 8.60
C THR A 132 4.20 -28.81 8.11
N GLY A 133 4.98 -28.24 9.04
CA GLY A 133 6.33 -27.73 8.79
C GLY A 133 6.45 -26.32 8.19
N ASN A 134 5.37 -25.62 7.83
CA ASN A 134 5.44 -24.23 7.35
C ASN A 134 4.19 -23.41 7.75
N PRO A 135 4.32 -22.33 8.55
CA PRO A 135 5.53 -21.91 9.29
C PRO A 135 5.94 -22.99 10.30
N GLY A 136 7.15 -22.94 10.83
CA GLY A 136 7.66 -23.97 11.72
C GLY A 136 7.15 -23.91 13.16
N LEU A 137 7.08 -22.69 13.70
CA LEU A 137 6.46 -22.38 14.98
C LEU A 137 5.19 -21.56 14.76
N THR A 138 4.21 -21.72 15.65
CA THR A 138 2.96 -20.96 15.67
C THR A 138 2.52 -20.58 17.08
N THR A 139 1.76 -19.49 17.20
CA THR A 139 1.20 -19.02 18.49
C THR A 139 0.03 -19.87 19.02
N GLY A 140 -0.33 -20.95 18.34
CA GLY A 140 -1.32 -21.93 18.79
C GLY A 140 -1.01 -23.35 18.25
N PRO A 141 -1.58 -24.39 18.87
CA PRO A 141 -1.33 -25.79 18.51
C PRO A 141 -1.82 -26.14 17.10
N ASP A 142 -1.33 -27.27 16.56
CA ASP A 142 -1.67 -27.81 15.24
C ASP A 142 -1.44 -26.85 14.05
N GLY A 143 -0.55 -25.87 14.20
CA GLY A 143 -0.34 -24.82 13.19
C GLY A 143 -1.39 -23.71 13.21
N GLY A 144 -2.19 -23.60 14.28
CA GLY A 144 -3.13 -22.51 14.50
C GLY A 144 -2.46 -21.23 15.02
N GLY A 145 -3.12 -20.08 14.86
CA GLY A 145 -2.57 -18.78 15.28
C GLY A 145 -1.71 -18.10 14.20
N SER A 146 -0.77 -17.27 14.64
CA SER A 146 0.21 -16.59 13.78
C SER A 146 1.46 -17.44 13.58
N PRO A 147 2.19 -17.29 12.46
CA PRO A 147 3.58 -17.71 12.35
C PRO A 147 4.44 -17.11 13.46
N VAL A 148 5.47 -17.85 13.89
CA VAL A 148 6.54 -17.34 14.74
C VAL A 148 7.88 -17.57 14.03
N ASN A 149 8.63 -16.50 13.80
CA ASN A 149 9.96 -16.52 13.20
C ASN A 149 11.02 -16.25 14.27
N LEU A 150 12.26 -16.71 14.04
CA LEU A 150 13.40 -16.35 14.87
C LEU A 150 14.22 -15.26 14.17
N VAL A 151 14.71 -14.28 14.93
CA VAL A 151 15.38 -13.09 14.37
C VAL A 151 16.72 -12.88 15.05
N ASP A 152 17.78 -12.96 14.26
CA ASP A 152 19.13 -12.45 14.57
C ASP A 152 19.22 -10.99 14.09
N VAL A 153 19.18 -10.04 15.02
CA VAL A 153 19.22 -8.59 14.73
C VAL A 153 20.65 -8.09 14.64
N ASN A 154 21.58 -8.73 15.34
CA ASN A 154 22.94 -8.25 15.54
C ASN A 154 23.96 -8.84 14.52
N ASN A 155 23.58 -9.92 13.84
CA ASN A 155 24.33 -10.72 12.87
C ASN A 155 25.58 -11.44 13.42
N ASP A 156 25.54 -11.91 14.66
CA ASP A 156 26.53 -12.83 15.23
C ASP A 156 26.31 -14.30 14.82
N GLY A 157 25.11 -14.64 14.35
CA GLY A 157 24.72 -15.99 13.92
C GLY A 157 23.86 -16.75 14.94
N TYR A 158 23.40 -16.10 16.00
CA TYR A 158 22.50 -16.65 17.01
C TYR A 158 21.18 -15.84 17.08
N PRO A 159 20.01 -16.47 17.30
CA PRO A 159 18.76 -15.71 17.37
C PRO A 159 18.62 -14.84 18.63
N ASP A 160 18.35 -13.54 18.46
CA ASP A 160 18.09 -12.59 19.55
C ASP A 160 16.66 -12.75 20.14
N GLY A 161 15.71 -13.31 19.38
CA GLY A 161 14.32 -13.48 19.85
C GLY A 161 13.31 -13.84 18.76
N PHE A 162 12.03 -13.70 19.09
CA PHE A 162 10.89 -14.15 18.30
C PHE A 162 10.08 -12.98 17.71
N ASP A 163 9.75 -13.09 16.41
CA ASP A 163 8.77 -12.27 15.69
C ASP A 163 7.47 -13.09 15.55
N THR A 164 6.36 -12.56 16.07
CA THR A 164 5.05 -13.25 16.17
C THR A 164 3.94 -12.63 15.33
N ASP A 165 4.21 -11.51 14.63
CA ASP A 165 3.28 -10.86 13.70
C ASP A 165 3.79 -10.77 12.25
N GLY A 166 5.04 -11.11 12.02
CA GLY A 166 5.67 -11.26 10.71
C GLY A 166 6.16 -9.94 10.12
N ASP A 167 6.36 -8.91 10.93
CA ASP A 167 6.87 -7.61 10.46
C ASP A 167 8.42 -7.55 10.37
N GLY A 168 9.11 -8.58 10.87
CA GLY A 168 10.57 -8.69 10.90
C GLY A 168 11.23 -8.00 12.09
N VAL A 169 10.45 -7.57 13.09
CA VAL A 169 10.93 -7.01 14.36
C VAL A 169 10.60 -7.98 15.49
N ILE A 170 11.55 -8.18 16.40
CA ILE A 170 11.34 -8.99 17.60
C ILE A 170 10.20 -8.41 18.44
N ASN A 171 9.19 -9.24 18.72
CA ASN A 171 8.14 -8.95 19.69
C ASN A 171 8.50 -9.51 21.07
N ASP A 172 9.18 -10.66 21.13
CA ASP A 172 9.69 -11.27 22.37
C ASP A 172 11.21 -11.50 22.29
N ASN A 173 11.97 -10.72 23.05
CA ASN A 173 13.43 -10.69 23.03
C ASN A 173 14.09 -11.67 24.03
N ARG A 174 13.40 -12.76 24.38
CA ARG A 174 13.80 -13.67 25.45
C ARG A 174 15.16 -14.33 25.27
N LEU A 175 15.50 -14.76 24.05
CA LEU A 175 16.78 -15.41 23.76
C LEU A 175 17.96 -14.46 24.05
N SER A 176 17.87 -13.21 23.59
CA SER A 176 18.86 -12.17 23.91
C SER A 176 18.94 -11.86 25.43
N ILE A 177 17.86 -12.04 26.20
CA ILE A 177 17.91 -11.95 27.66
C ILE A 177 18.63 -13.16 28.27
N ILE A 178 18.36 -14.38 27.76
CA ILE A 178 19.00 -15.63 28.18
C ILE A 178 20.50 -15.58 27.92
N HIS A 179 20.95 -15.32 26.68
CA HIS A 179 22.38 -15.30 26.31
C HIS A 179 23.21 -14.26 27.09
N ASN A 180 22.56 -13.24 27.66
CA ASN A 180 23.21 -12.20 28.46
C ASN A 180 23.10 -12.42 29.98
N ASP A 181 22.45 -13.49 30.45
CA ASP A 181 22.30 -13.76 31.88
C ASP A 181 23.55 -14.37 32.50
N VAL A 182 23.94 -13.80 33.64
CA VAL A 182 25.09 -14.19 34.47
C VAL A 182 24.68 -14.37 35.94
N THR A 183 23.38 -14.32 36.23
CA THR A 183 22.85 -14.60 37.56
C THR A 183 22.90 -16.11 37.83
N LEU A 184 22.99 -16.50 39.10
CA LEU A 184 23.04 -17.92 39.46
C LEU A 184 21.66 -18.35 39.92
N PRO A 185 21.11 -19.46 39.38
CA PRO A 185 19.81 -19.95 39.78
C PRO A 185 19.82 -20.34 41.25
N THR A 186 18.64 -20.26 41.87
CA THR A 186 18.42 -20.65 43.26
C THR A 186 17.78 -22.03 43.33
N ILE A 187 18.19 -22.85 44.30
CA ILE A 187 17.66 -24.20 44.49
C ILE A 187 17.27 -24.46 45.95
N SER A 188 16.12 -25.10 46.15
CA SER A 188 15.55 -25.37 47.47
C SER A 188 14.83 -26.72 47.52
N VAL A 189 14.42 -27.14 48.72
CA VAL A 189 13.55 -28.30 48.93
C VAL A 189 12.36 -27.92 49.80
N ASN A 190 11.19 -28.48 49.50
CA ASN A 190 9.97 -28.26 50.29
C ASN A 190 10.05 -28.84 51.73
N ILE A 191 10.82 -29.91 51.92
CA ILE A 191 11.05 -30.58 53.20
C ILE A 191 12.55 -30.52 53.51
N PRO A 192 13.01 -29.65 54.42
CA PRO A 192 14.39 -29.63 54.86
C PRO A 192 14.83 -30.95 55.50
N GLY A 193 16.13 -31.25 55.45
CA GLY A 193 16.70 -32.41 56.14
C GLY A 193 16.39 -32.44 57.64
N GLY A 194 16.13 -33.63 58.19
CA GLY A 194 15.63 -33.83 59.55
C GLY A 194 15.29 -35.29 59.86
N ASN A 195 14.55 -35.50 60.95
CA ASN A 195 14.15 -36.82 61.45
C ASN A 195 12.65 -37.07 61.21
N PHE A 196 12.29 -38.21 60.63
CA PHE A 196 10.93 -38.50 60.14
C PHE A 196 10.45 -39.92 60.46
N GLY A 197 9.14 -40.06 60.70
CA GLY A 197 8.47 -41.35 61.02
C GLY A 197 8.23 -42.30 59.85
N GLY A 198 8.74 -41.98 58.66
CA GLY A 198 8.52 -42.72 57.41
C GLY A 198 9.07 -41.94 56.21
N SER A 199 9.05 -42.57 55.04
CA SER A 199 9.54 -41.98 53.78
C SER A 199 8.95 -40.60 53.48
N GLN A 200 9.79 -39.69 52.97
CA GLN A 200 9.41 -38.33 52.59
C GLN A 200 9.40 -38.19 51.06
N SER A 201 8.40 -37.48 50.55
CA SER A 201 8.30 -37.09 49.14
C SER A 201 8.81 -35.64 49.02
N VAL A 202 10.09 -35.50 48.68
CA VAL A 202 10.81 -34.22 48.67
C VAL A 202 10.70 -33.61 47.29
N ILE A 203 10.10 -32.43 47.19
CA ILE A 203 10.13 -31.63 45.97
C ILE A 203 11.39 -30.77 46.02
N ILE A 204 12.25 -30.93 45.02
CA ILE A 204 13.36 -30.02 44.73
C ILE A 204 12.83 -28.98 43.75
N SER A 205 12.97 -27.70 44.09
CA SER A 205 12.51 -26.57 43.28
C SER A 205 13.70 -25.72 42.87
N CYS A 206 13.81 -25.42 41.57
CA CYS A 206 14.74 -24.43 41.04
C CYS A 206 13.97 -23.15 40.68
N SER A 207 14.60 -21.99 40.86
CA SER A 207 14.04 -20.70 40.47
C SER A 207 15.12 -19.73 40.05
N ASP A 208 14.86 -19.04 38.95
CA ASP A 208 15.66 -17.95 38.41
C ASP A 208 14.74 -16.81 37.93
N LEU A 209 15.30 -15.65 37.56
CA LEU A 209 14.56 -14.50 37.03
C LEU A 209 14.39 -14.54 35.50
N VAL A 210 15.31 -15.19 34.77
CA VAL A 210 15.29 -15.26 33.31
C VAL A 210 14.65 -16.57 32.84
N GLY A 211 15.00 -17.68 33.48
CA GLY A 211 14.33 -18.97 33.31
C GLY A 211 15.17 -20.14 33.81
N VAL A 212 14.54 -21.27 34.09
CA VAL A 212 15.22 -22.48 34.61
C VAL A 212 15.27 -23.59 33.58
N SER A 213 16.44 -24.17 33.37
CA SER A 213 16.66 -25.23 32.37
C SER A 213 16.45 -26.61 32.95
N GLN A 214 17.20 -26.99 34.00
CA GLN A 214 17.25 -28.39 34.47
C GLN A 214 17.62 -28.55 35.94
N ILE A 215 17.12 -29.60 36.58
CA ILE A 215 17.51 -30.03 37.94
C ILE A 215 18.26 -31.36 37.85
N ILE A 216 19.36 -31.51 38.60
CA ILE A 216 20.09 -32.78 38.74
C ILE A 216 20.34 -33.13 40.20
N TYR A 217 20.08 -34.39 40.57
CA TYR A 217 20.19 -34.86 41.96
C TYR A 217 20.78 -36.26 42.11
N THR A 218 21.25 -36.57 43.31
CA THR A 218 21.73 -37.90 43.73
C THR A 218 21.13 -38.29 45.09
N VAL A 219 20.83 -39.58 45.27
CA VAL A 219 20.32 -40.14 46.54
C VAL A 219 21.34 -41.00 47.30
N ASN A 220 22.54 -41.16 46.73
CA ASN A 220 23.62 -42.03 47.20
C ASN A 220 24.83 -41.24 47.77
N ASN A 221 24.62 -39.97 48.14
CA ASN A 221 25.65 -39.06 48.67
C ASN A 221 26.81 -38.71 47.71
N THR A 222 26.75 -39.02 46.41
CA THR A 222 27.73 -38.51 45.43
C THR A 222 27.40 -37.07 45.01
N LEU A 223 28.37 -36.30 44.55
CA LEU A 223 28.14 -34.91 44.13
C LEU A 223 27.51 -34.87 42.72
N PRO A 224 26.32 -34.28 42.51
CA PRO A 224 25.73 -34.19 41.19
C PRO A 224 26.55 -33.32 40.24
N SER A 225 26.57 -33.65 38.94
CA SER A 225 27.23 -32.86 37.90
C SER A 225 26.62 -33.10 36.53
N PHE A 226 26.44 -32.04 35.73
CA PHE A 226 25.98 -32.13 34.33
C PHE A 226 27.07 -32.63 33.36
N SER A 227 28.35 -32.34 33.63
CA SER A 227 29.47 -32.80 32.80
C SER A 227 30.72 -33.13 33.64
N PRO A 228 31.22 -34.39 33.62
CA PRO A 228 30.52 -35.57 33.12
C PRO A 228 29.22 -35.79 33.91
N LEU A 229 28.22 -36.39 33.27
CA LEU A 229 26.92 -36.63 33.88
C LEU A 229 27.04 -37.57 35.10
N ASN A 230 26.62 -37.10 36.28
CA ASN A 230 26.50 -37.91 37.50
C ASN A 230 25.27 -37.47 38.28
N GLY A 231 24.25 -38.32 38.30
CA GLY A 231 22.97 -38.07 38.96
C GLY A 231 21.79 -38.45 38.07
N THR A 232 20.59 -38.08 38.50
CA THR A 232 19.36 -38.13 37.70
C THR A 232 18.99 -36.69 37.35
N VAL A 233 18.87 -36.41 36.05
CA VAL A 233 18.34 -35.13 35.54
C VAL A 233 16.81 -35.21 35.56
N ALA A 234 16.17 -34.05 35.73
CA ALA A 234 14.73 -33.91 35.66
C ALA A 234 14.35 -32.54 35.09
N PRO A 235 13.20 -32.44 34.40
CA PRO A 235 12.70 -31.18 33.87
C PRO A 235 12.39 -30.16 34.96
N PRO A 236 12.41 -28.87 34.63
CA PRO A 236 12.09 -27.78 35.54
C PRO A 236 10.56 -27.60 35.68
N PRO A 237 10.10 -26.70 36.55
CA PRO A 237 10.84 -26.05 37.64
C PRO A 237 10.94 -26.91 38.91
N ASN A 238 10.35 -28.11 38.92
CA ASN A 238 10.22 -28.96 40.11
C ASN A 238 10.38 -30.46 39.81
N VAL A 239 11.15 -31.17 40.65
CA VAL A 239 11.21 -32.65 40.65
C VAL A 239 10.88 -33.24 42.01
N THR A 240 10.11 -34.34 42.03
CA THR A 240 9.74 -35.06 43.25
C THR A 240 10.62 -36.29 43.47
N VAL A 241 11.33 -36.34 44.60
CA VAL A 241 12.26 -37.41 44.99
C VAL A 241 11.79 -38.09 46.27
N ASN A 242 11.53 -39.40 46.20
CA ASN A 242 11.17 -40.20 47.36
C ASN A 242 12.44 -40.63 48.13
N VAL A 243 12.63 -40.08 49.33
CA VAL A 243 13.69 -40.50 50.27
C VAL A 243 13.10 -41.37 51.39
N GLY A 244 13.82 -42.39 51.83
CA GLY A 244 13.35 -43.27 52.91
C GLY A 244 12.54 -44.50 52.48
N GLY A 245 12.39 -44.77 51.19
CA GLY A 245 11.63 -45.94 50.69
C GLY A 245 12.20 -47.32 51.10
N GLY A 246 13.45 -47.37 51.59
CA GLY A 246 14.08 -48.58 52.13
C GLY A 246 13.78 -48.87 53.61
N GLY A 247 13.01 -48.02 54.29
CA GLY A 247 12.75 -48.10 55.73
C GLY A 247 13.75 -47.30 56.57
N ASP A 248 13.91 -47.68 57.83
CA ASP A 248 14.72 -46.94 58.82
C ASP A 248 16.20 -46.83 58.39
N GLY A 249 16.77 -45.63 58.49
CA GLY A 249 18.12 -45.35 58.01
C GLY A 249 18.40 -43.86 57.77
N THR A 250 19.62 -43.54 57.33
CA THR A 250 20.03 -42.19 56.94
C THR A 250 20.19 -42.10 55.43
N TYR A 251 19.52 -41.15 54.81
CA TYR A 251 19.48 -40.92 53.37
C TYR A 251 20.03 -39.50 53.10
N VAL A 252 20.93 -39.37 52.12
CA VAL A 252 21.55 -38.07 51.79
C VAL A 252 21.24 -37.72 50.35
N LEU A 253 20.39 -36.70 50.19
CA LEU A 253 20.02 -36.11 48.91
C LEU A 253 20.97 -34.96 48.60
N ARG A 254 21.64 -34.98 47.46
CA ARG A 254 22.40 -33.83 46.93
C ARG A 254 21.80 -33.38 45.62
N TYR A 255 21.79 -32.07 45.37
CA TYR A 255 21.05 -31.49 44.25
C TYR A 255 21.64 -30.14 43.83
N LEU A 256 21.62 -29.86 42.53
CA LEU A 256 21.89 -28.55 41.93
C LEU A 256 20.97 -28.36 40.71
N CYS A 257 20.90 -27.15 40.18
CA CYS A 257 20.16 -26.84 38.97
C CYS A 257 20.89 -25.81 38.11
N ARG A 258 20.41 -25.65 36.88
CA ARG A 258 20.95 -24.77 35.86
C ARG A 258 19.84 -23.90 35.27
N ASP A 259 20.13 -22.64 34.99
CA ASP A 259 19.23 -21.72 34.27
C ASP A 259 19.27 -21.97 32.75
N LEU A 260 18.45 -21.25 31.97
CA LEU A 260 18.47 -21.35 30.51
C LEU A 260 19.82 -20.89 29.91
N ALA A 261 20.50 -19.95 30.55
CA ALA A 261 21.80 -19.38 30.12
C ALA A 261 23.02 -20.26 30.46
N GLY A 262 22.80 -21.47 31.01
CA GLY A 262 23.85 -22.40 31.38
C GLY A 262 24.52 -22.18 32.75
N ASN A 263 24.23 -21.08 33.47
CA ASN A 263 24.78 -20.88 34.81
C ASN A 263 24.19 -21.90 35.79
N SER A 264 25.04 -22.41 36.69
CA SER A 264 24.69 -23.53 37.57
C SER A 264 24.79 -23.16 39.04
N SER A 265 23.79 -23.53 39.83
CA SER A 265 23.74 -23.29 41.26
C SER A 265 24.75 -24.14 42.04
N ALA A 266 25.10 -23.68 43.24
CA ALA A 266 25.96 -24.45 44.13
C ALA A 266 25.24 -25.70 44.64
N ALA A 267 25.94 -26.85 44.63
CA ALA A 267 25.37 -28.12 45.09
C ALA A 267 24.93 -28.09 46.56
N ALA A 268 23.62 -28.19 46.77
CA ALA A 268 22.99 -28.30 48.07
C ALA A 268 22.98 -29.76 48.57
N THR A 269 22.75 -29.96 49.87
CA THR A 269 22.71 -31.28 50.49
C THR A 269 21.71 -31.28 51.64
N SER A 270 20.79 -32.24 51.64
CA SER A 270 19.81 -32.48 52.71
C SER A 270 19.90 -33.93 53.20
N THR A 271 19.95 -34.10 54.52
CA THR A 271 20.07 -35.40 55.18
C THR A 271 18.76 -35.75 55.87
N TYR A 272 18.20 -36.93 55.58
CA TYR A 272 16.93 -37.42 56.11
C TYR A 272 17.19 -38.68 56.94
N VAL A 273 16.82 -38.65 58.21
CA VAL A 273 16.87 -39.81 59.10
C VAL A 273 15.45 -40.35 59.26
N ILE A 274 15.25 -41.58 58.80
CA ILE A 274 13.97 -42.29 58.92
C ILE A 274 14.05 -43.20 60.15
N ASP A 275 13.09 -43.05 61.05
CA ASP A 275 12.89 -43.88 62.23
C ASP A 275 11.38 -44.03 62.49
N THR A 276 10.84 -45.21 62.20
CA THR A 276 9.42 -45.57 62.39
C THR A 276 8.90 -45.45 63.83
N ASN A 277 9.77 -45.19 64.81
CA ASN A 277 9.38 -44.86 66.19
C ASN A 277 8.97 -43.39 66.38
N ILE A 278 9.31 -42.52 65.42
CA ILE A 278 8.82 -41.14 65.35
C ILE A 278 7.37 -41.18 64.82
N PRO A 279 6.41 -40.47 65.45
CA PRO A 279 5.08 -40.30 64.90
C PRO A 279 5.12 -39.64 63.51
N ASN A 280 4.38 -40.18 62.56
CA ASN A 280 4.06 -39.55 61.29
C ASN A 280 2.67 -38.91 61.40
N ILE A 281 2.51 -37.66 60.98
CA ILE A 281 1.26 -36.90 61.07
C ILE A 281 0.82 -36.51 59.66
N THR A 282 -0.41 -36.88 59.31
CA THR A 282 -1.00 -36.60 57.99
C THR A 282 -2.13 -35.60 58.14
N ILE A 283 -2.08 -34.50 57.38
CA ILE A 283 -3.22 -33.58 57.23
C ILE A 283 -4.10 -34.12 56.10
N GLY A 284 -5.37 -34.42 56.39
CA GLY A 284 -6.34 -34.94 55.43
C GLY A 284 -7.13 -33.85 54.72
N SER A 285 -7.44 -32.73 55.40
CA SER A 285 -8.08 -31.57 54.76
C SER A 285 -7.83 -30.28 55.55
N GLN A 286 -7.85 -29.16 54.84
CA GLN A 286 -7.86 -27.80 55.39
C GLN A 286 -8.97 -27.01 54.70
N SER A 287 -9.97 -26.53 55.45
CA SER A 287 -11.17 -25.92 54.84
C SER A 287 -10.93 -24.55 54.21
N SER A 288 -9.87 -23.85 54.62
CA SER A 288 -9.34 -22.66 53.96
C SER A 288 -7.90 -22.40 54.40
N GLN A 289 -7.09 -21.85 53.50
CA GLN A 289 -5.75 -21.30 53.80
C GLN A 289 -5.80 -19.82 54.20
N TYR A 290 -6.93 -19.15 53.96
CA TYR A 290 -7.13 -17.73 54.21
C TYR A 290 -8.37 -17.53 55.09
N VAL A 291 -8.26 -16.69 56.11
CA VAL A 291 -9.34 -16.38 57.05
C VAL A 291 -9.42 -14.89 57.33
N SER A 292 -10.60 -14.42 57.69
CA SER A 292 -10.91 -13.00 57.91
C SER A 292 -11.76 -12.79 59.15
N THR A 293 -11.63 -11.62 59.77
CA THR A 293 -12.54 -11.12 60.81
C THR A 293 -13.70 -10.27 60.25
N VAL A 294 -13.70 -9.98 58.94
CA VAL A 294 -14.77 -9.26 58.25
C VAL A 294 -16.06 -10.09 58.25
N SER A 295 -17.17 -9.44 58.59
CA SER A 295 -18.48 -10.09 58.62
C SER A 295 -18.89 -10.59 57.23
N GLY A 296 -19.18 -11.89 57.13
CA GLY A 296 -19.56 -12.54 55.87
C GLY A 296 -18.40 -13.15 55.08
N ALA A 297 -17.14 -12.95 55.49
CA ALA A 297 -15.96 -13.62 54.96
C ALA A 297 -15.70 -14.98 55.66
N ILE A 298 -14.57 -15.64 55.40
CA ILE A 298 -14.22 -16.95 55.98
C ILE A 298 -13.68 -16.76 57.41
N GLY A 299 -14.53 -16.90 58.42
CA GLY A 299 -14.16 -16.66 59.83
C GLY A 299 -13.20 -17.68 60.47
N SER A 300 -13.05 -18.88 59.89
CA SER A 300 -12.23 -19.95 60.46
C SER A 300 -11.74 -20.99 59.45
N ALA A 301 -10.64 -21.65 59.80
CA ALA A 301 -10.13 -22.84 59.14
C ALA A 301 -10.28 -24.06 60.04
N ASN A 302 -10.78 -25.16 59.47
CA ASN A 302 -10.81 -26.48 60.07
C ASN A 302 -9.71 -27.32 59.42
N ILE A 303 -8.79 -27.85 60.22
CA ILE A 303 -7.68 -28.69 59.80
C ILE A 303 -7.94 -30.09 60.35
N GLN A 304 -8.24 -31.04 59.47
CA GLN A 304 -8.40 -32.45 59.81
C GLN A 304 -7.06 -33.15 59.65
N TRP A 305 -6.61 -33.86 60.70
CA TRP A 305 -5.33 -34.55 60.71
C TRP A 305 -5.38 -35.83 61.56
N GLN A 306 -4.41 -36.71 61.32
CA GLN A 306 -4.23 -37.98 62.02
C GLN A 306 -2.75 -38.20 62.37
N SER A 307 -2.47 -39.03 63.38
CA SER A 307 -1.14 -39.59 63.64
C SER A 307 -1.16 -41.10 63.42
N ASN A 308 -0.08 -41.68 62.89
CA ASN A 308 0.07 -43.14 62.80
C ASN A 308 0.37 -43.82 64.15
N ARG A 309 0.63 -43.05 65.21
CA ARG A 309 1.02 -43.55 66.55
C ARG A 309 0.21 -42.88 67.67
N ASN A 310 0.07 -43.60 68.78
CA ASN A 310 -0.55 -43.09 70.01
C ASN A 310 0.39 -42.06 70.67
N GLY A 311 -0.15 -40.95 71.16
CA GLY A 311 0.68 -39.92 71.76
C GLY A 311 -0.05 -38.72 72.33
N ASN A 312 0.70 -37.88 73.03
CA ASN A 312 0.24 -36.55 73.43
C ASN A 312 0.53 -35.57 72.29
N TYR A 313 -0.43 -34.70 71.97
CA TYR A 313 -0.26 -33.71 70.90
C TYR A 313 -0.44 -32.28 71.38
N THR A 314 0.23 -31.37 70.69
CA THR A 314 0.07 -29.91 70.82
C THR A 314 0.23 -29.27 69.45
N VAL A 315 -0.64 -28.31 69.14
CA VAL A 315 -0.56 -27.44 67.97
C VAL A 315 0.12 -26.15 68.41
N LEU A 316 1.24 -25.82 67.76
CA LEU A 316 2.04 -24.66 68.04
C LEU A 316 1.82 -23.58 66.98
N ASP A 317 1.84 -22.33 67.42
CA ASP A 317 2.00 -21.13 66.61
C ASP A 317 3.50 -20.87 66.48
N GLY A 318 4.03 -21.04 65.26
CA GLY A 318 5.45 -20.94 64.95
C GLY A 318 6.33 -22.05 65.56
N GLY A 319 7.61 -21.73 65.73
CA GLY A 319 8.66 -22.67 66.15
C GLY A 319 9.27 -23.45 64.98
N THR A 320 10.58 -23.70 65.04
CA THR A 320 11.29 -24.57 64.08
C THR A 320 11.13 -26.06 64.41
N ASP A 321 10.78 -26.39 65.65
CA ASP A 321 10.59 -27.76 66.13
C ASP A 321 9.43 -27.88 67.15
N CYS A 322 9.31 -29.03 67.81
CA CYS A 322 8.30 -29.30 68.84
C CYS A 322 8.70 -28.89 70.27
N ASN A 323 9.63 -27.94 70.39
CA ASN A 323 10.16 -27.45 71.67
C ASN A 323 10.17 -25.91 71.75
N ASN A 324 10.08 -25.19 70.63
CA ASN A 324 10.30 -23.73 70.58
C ASN A 324 9.17 -22.88 69.93
N GLY A 325 7.97 -23.43 69.78
CA GLY A 325 6.77 -22.69 69.37
C GLY A 325 5.87 -22.28 70.55
N SER A 326 4.97 -21.30 70.35
CA SER A 326 3.94 -20.94 71.34
C SER A 326 2.73 -21.86 71.20
N ALA A 327 1.94 -22.10 72.25
CA ALA A 327 0.69 -22.86 72.10
C ALA A 327 -0.33 -22.09 71.24
N ALA A 328 -0.90 -22.72 70.20
CA ALA A 328 -1.90 -22.09 69.35
C ALA A 328 -3.24 -21.91 70.10
N THR A 329 -3.96 -20.81 69.82
CA THR A 329 -5.27 -20.55 70.43
C THR A 329 -6.39 -20.99 69.48
N GLY A 330 -7.14 -22.03 69.86
CA GLY A 330 -8.23 -22.59 69.05
C GLY A 330 -8.91 -23.78 69.72
N THR A 331 -9.69 -24.54 68.94
CA THR A 331 -10.34 -25.78 69.39
C THR A 331 -9.47 -26.98 69.02
N ASN A 332 -9.33 -27.95 69.93
CA ASN A 332 -8.50 -29.16 69.75
C ASN A 332 -7.04 -28.83 69.36
N VAL A 333 -6.44 -27.89 70.09
CA VAL A 333 -5.03 -27.47 69.94
C VAL A 333 -4.07 -28.25 70.86
N SER A 334 -4.58 -29.07 71.78
CA SER A 334 -3.76 -30.00 72.57
C SER A 334 -4.62 -31.13 73.13
N GLY A 335 -4.00 -32.28 73.39
CA GLY A 335 -4.69 -33.45 73.95
C GLY A 335 -3.93 -34.75 73.75
N THR A 336 -4.68 -35.86 73.67
CA THR A 336 -4.15 -37.19 73.33
C THR A 336 -4.72 -37.65 71.99
N THR A 337 -3.93 -38.39 71.22
CA THR A 337 -4.34 -39.02 69.95
C THR A 337 -4.07 -40.52 69.98
N THR A 338 -4.92 -41.26 69.26
CA THR A 338 -4.73 -42.69 68.97
C THR A 338 -4.31 -42.86 67.52
N ALA A 339 -3.52 -43.89 67.22
CA ALA A 339 -3.13 -44.24 65.85
C ALA A 339 -4.36 -44.32 64.92
N GLY A 340 -4.32 -43.57 63.81
CA GLY A 340 -5.43 -43.46 62.84
C GLY A 340 -6.64 -42.62 63.29
N GLY A 341 -6.58 -41.99 64.47
CA GLY A 341 -7.67 -41.15 64.99
C GLY A 341 -7.72 -39.79 64.30
N ASN A 342 -8.86 -39.46 63.69
CA ASN A 342 -9.14 -38.14 63.12
C ASN A 342 -9.32 -37.08 64.23
N ILE A 343 -8.51 -36.02 64.17
CA ILE A 343 -8.67 -34.81 64.98
C ILE A 343 -8.96 -33.63 64.04
N THR A 344 -10.00 -32.87 64.35
CA THR A 344 -10.26 -31.58 63.69
C THR A 344 -9.81 -30.47 64.62
N THR A 345 -8.72 -29.77 64.27
CA THR A 345 -8.31 -28.53 64.92
C THR A 345 -8.99 -27.35 64.22
N THR A 346 -9.63 -26.47 64.98
CA THR A 346 -10.29 -25.27 64.43
C THR A 346 -9.58 -24.02 64.90
N LEU A 347 -9.12 -23.21 63.95
CA LEU A 347 -8.48 -21.91 64.17
C LEU A 347 -9.37 -20.81 63.60
N THR A 348 -9.72 -19.81 64.40
CA THR A 348 -10.52 -18.65 63.96
C THR A 348 -9.61 -17.45 63.71
N ALA A 349 -9.97 -16.56 62.77
CA ALA A 349 -9.18 -15.36 62.47
C ALA A 349 -8.97 -14.46 63.70
N ALA A 350 -9.96 -14.40 64.59
CA ALA A 350 -9.91 -13.59 65.81
C ALA A 350 -9.03 -14.19 66.93
N ASN A 351 -8.91 -15.52 67.02
CA ASN A 351 -8.19 -16.18 68.12
C ASN A 351 -6.75 -16.56 67.73
N ALA A 352 -6.52 -16.97 66.49
CA ALA A 352 -5.22 -17.44 66.03
C ALA A 352 -4.27 -16.28 65.63
N PHE A 353 -4.78 -15.06 65.47
CA PHE A 353 -4.04 -13.90 64.97
C PHE A 353 -4.35 -12.62 65.75
N SER A 354 -3.30 -11.86 66.09
CA SER A 354 -3.41 -10.51 66.64
C SER A 354 -3.58 -9.41 65.56
N GLY A 355 -3.40 -9.75 64.29
CA GLY A 355 -3.55 -8.86 63.14
C GLY A 355 -3.31 -9.60 61.82
N GLN A 356 -3.50 -8.91 60.68
CA GLN A 356 -3.25 -9.46 59.34
C GLN A 356 -1.81 -9.96 59.23
N SER A 357 -1.63 -11.23 58.89
CA SER A 357 -0.33 -11.90 58.80
C SER A 357 -0.49 -13.35 58.31
N THR A 358 0.56 -13.87 57.66
CA THR A 358 0.71 -15.31 57.41
C THR A 358 1.43 -15.96 58.59
N LYS A 359 0.89 -17.07 59.09
CA LYS A 359 1.49 -17.88 60.14
C LYS A 359 1.63 -19.34 59.71
N THR A 360 2.69 -19.97 60.16
CA THR A 360 2.90 -21.42 60.05
C THR A 360 2.56 -22.08 61.39
N PHE A 361 1.53 -22.90 61.40
CA PHE A 361 1.14 -23.69 62.56
C PHE A 361 1.79 -25.08 62.47
N ARG A 362 2.27 -25.61 63.61
CA ARG A 362 2.94 -26.91 63.69
C ARG A 362 2.18 -27.86 64.61
N ILE A 363 1.66 -28.95 64.07
CA ILE A 363 1.11 -30.05 64.85
C ILE A 363 2.27 -30.93 65.30
N CYS A 364 2.43 -31.11 66.61
CA CYS A 364 3.45 -31.94 67.22
C CYS A 364 2.81 -33.09 67.98
N VAL A 365 3.30 -34.32 67.76
CA VAL A 365 2.86 -35.53 68.47
C VAL A 365 4.06 -36.20 69.11
N THR A 366 4.00 -36.43 70.42
CA THR A 366 5.03 -37.17 71.19
C THR A 366 4.55 -38.61 71.38
N ASP A 367 5.31 -39.59 70.87
CA ASP A 367 4.96 -41.00 70.99
C ASP A 367 4.87 -41.44 72.46
N SER A 368 3.84 -42.23 72.79
CA SER A 368 3.62 -42.70 74.17
C SER A 368 4.65 -43.74 74.67
N ILE A 369 5.54 -44.25 73.82
CA ILE A 369 6.52 -45.30 74.16
C ILE A 369 7.95 -44.81 73.96
N SER A 370 8.31 -44.38 72.75
CA SER A 370 9.67 -43.96 72.38
C SER A 370 10.03 -42.56 72.89
N THR A 371 9.04 -41.75 73.28
CA THR A 371 9.15 -40.30 73.60
C THR A 371 9.63 -39.42 72.44
N LEU A 372 9.81 -39.99 71.24
CA LEU A 372 10.18 -39.25 70.05
C LEU A 372 9.02 -38.37 69.57
N LYS A 373 9.37 -37.22 68.97
CA LYS A 373 8.40 -36.20 68.54
C LYS A 373 8.30 -36.15 67.01
N GLY A 374 7.13 -36.47 66.50
CA GLY A 374 6.74 -36.24 65.11
C GLY A 374 6.13 -34.86 64.93
N ASN A 375 6.22 -34.30 63.73
CA ASN A 375 5.55 -33.03 63.43
C ASN A 375 5.14 -32.87 61.97
N VAL A 376 4.14 -32.02 61.73
CA VAL A 376 3.75 -31.52 60.41
C VAL A 376 3.35 -30.04 60.54
N THR A 377 3.54 -29.26 59.48
CA THR A 377 3.19 -27.83 59.44
C THR A 377 2.14 -27.52 58.39
N PHE A 378 1.31 -26.50 58.63
CA PHE A 378 0.42 -25.92 57.64
C PHE A 378 0.41 -24.39 57.73
N PRO A 379 0.30 -23.68 56.59
CA PRO A 379 0.12 -22.23 56.58
C PRO A 379 -1.35 -21.87 56.86
N LEU A 380 -1.54 -20.72 57.48
CA LEU A 380 -2.83 -20.03 57.56
C LEU A 380 -2.56 -18.53 57.53
N THR A 381 -3.26 -17.82 56.66
CA THR A 381 -3.13 -16.37 56.48
C THR A 381 -4.38 -15.68 56.99
N ARG A 382 -4.21 -14.64 57.80
CA ARG A 382 -5.29 -13.69 58.11
C ARG A 382 -5.21 -12.49 57.20
N ASP A 383 -6.31 -12.26 56.48
CA ASP A 383 -6.53 -11.14 55.58
C ASP A 383 -7.94 -10.56 55.83
N ASP A 384 -7.99 -9.30 56.24
CA ASP A 384 -9.20 -8.52 56.54
C ASP A 384 -9.44 -7.42 55.48
N THR A 385 -8.62 -7.37 54.41
CA THR A 385 -8.66 -6.33 53.38
C THR A 385 -9.53 -6.80 52.21
N ALA A 386 -10.38 -5.93 51.67
CA ALA A 386 -11.16 -6.26 50.48
C ALA A 386 -10.39 -5.88 49.21
N PRO A 387 -10.45 -6.72 48.15
CA PRO A 387 -9.70 -6.49 46.93
C PRO A 387 -10.23 -5.28 46.17
N THR A 388 -9.38 -4.75 45.29
CA THR A 388 -9.69 -3.63 44.40
C THR A 388 -9.70 -4.09 42.95
N VAL A 389 -10.60 -3.54 42.13
CA VAL A 389 -10.71 -3.88 40.70
C VAL A 389 -10.52 -2.63 39.85
N SER A 390 -9.52 -2.66 38.97
CA SER A 390 -9.26 -1.65 37.95
C SER A 390 -9.72 -2.15 36.58
N ALA A 391 -9.90 -1.22 35.64
CA ALA A 391 -10.28 -1.51 34.26
C ALA A 391 -9.35 -0.78 33.29
N SER A 392 -8.88 -1.50 32.27
CA SER A 392 -8.04 -0.96 31.21
C SER A 392 -8.65 -1.30 29.84
N PRO A 393 -8.97 -0.31 28.99
CA PRO A 393 -8.88 1.13 29.26
C PRO A 393 -9.97 1.59 30.24
N GLY A 394 -9.78 2.78 30.83
CA GLY A 394 -10.73 3.37 31.77
C GLY A 394 -12.06 3.81 31.12
N ALA A 395 -13.03 4.25 31.92
CA ALA A 395 -14.30 4.77 31.41
C ALA A 395 -14.08 5.98 30.47
N GLY A 396 -14.76 6.02 29.33
CA GLY A 396 -14.55 7.06 28.33
C GLY A 396 -15.29 6.87 27.01
N SER A 397 -14.97 7.73 26.04
CA SER A 397 -15.49 7.70 24.67
C SER A 397 -14.40 7.25 23.69
N TYR A 398 -14.71 6.30 22.81
CA TYR A 398 -13.74 5.66 21.93
C TYR A 398 -14.24 5.58 20.48
N GLY A 399 -13.39 6.01 19.54
CA GLY A 399 -13.66 5.96 18.09
C GLY A 399 -13.22 4.67 17.39
N SER A 400 -12.80 3.68 18.17
CA SER A 400 -12.37 2.35 17.72
C SER A 400 -13.07 1.28 18.54
N ALA A 401 -13.19 0.06 18.00
CA ALA A 401 -13.65 -1.09 18.75
C ALA A 401 -12.82 -1.23 20.04
N THR A 402 -13.49 -1.37 21.18
CA THR A 402 -12.86 -1.28 22.49
C THR A 402 -13.23 -2.51 23.33
N SER A 403 -12.19 -3.25 23.75
CA SER A 403 -12.27 -4.29 24.76
C SER A 403 -11.72 -3.76 26.09
N VAL A 404 -12.31 -4.19 27.20
CA VAL A 404 -11.96 -3.74 28.56
C VAL A 404 -11.52 -4.93 29.38
N THR A 405 -10.24 -4.94 29.74
CA THR A 405 -9.65 -5.90 30.67
C THR A 405 -9.89 -5.43 32.10
N LEU A 406 -10.38 -6.33 32.95
CA LEU A 406 -10.46 -6.11 34.40
C LEU A 406 -9.27 -6.75 35.09
N SER A 407 -8.61 -6.00 35.97
CA SER A 407 -7.51 -6.48 36.80
C SER A 407 -7.88 -6.32 38.27
N CYS A 408 -7.47 -7.27 39.11
CA CYS A 408 -7.75 -7.26 40.53
C CYS A 408 -6.45 -7.26 41.33
N SER A 409 -6.39 -6.42 42.36
CA SER A 409 -5.25 -6.29 43.27
C SER A 409 -5.72 -6.28 44.72
N ASP A 410 -5.05 -7.06 45.55
CA ASP A 410 -5.24 -7.11 46.99
C ASP A 410 -3.93 -6.80 47.72
N THR A 411 -4.02 -6.27 48.95
CA THR A 411 -2.87 -5.88 49.77
C THR A 411 -2.90 -6.42 51.21
N GLY A 412 -3.94 -7.16 51.60
CA GLY A 412 -4.09 -7.77 52.93
C GLY A 412 -3.49 -9.17 53.05
N GLY A 413 -3.30 -9.86 51.92
CA GLY A 413 -2.47 -11.06 51.81
C GLY A 413 -3.15 -12.27 51.19
N GLY A 414 -4.46 -12.22 50.94
CA GLY A 414 -5.14 -13.12 50.02
C GLY A 414 -4.91 -12.69 48.57
N SER A 415 -4.85 -13.64 47.65
CA SER A 415 -5.00 -13.32 46.22
C SER A 415 -6.47 -13.08 45.88
N CYS A 416 -6.73 -12.32 44.82
CA CYS A 416 -8.06 -12.22 44.22
C CYS A 416 -8.53 -13.61 43.75
N ASP A 417 -9.67 -14.08 44.29
CA ASP A 417 -10.30 -15.35 43.92
C ASP A 417 -11.15 -15.17 42.66
N LYS A 418 -12.08 -14.20 42.66
CA LYS A 418 -13.05 -14.00 41.57
C LYS A 418 -13.39 -12.53 41.36
N ILE A 419 -13.58 -12.15 40.10
CA ILE A 419 -14.27 -10.92 39.69
C ILE A 419 -15.62 -11.31 39.09
N VAL A 420 -16.70 -10.65 39.50
CA VAL A 420 -18.05 -10.82 38.95
C VAL A 420 -18.51 -9.50 38.38
N TYR A 421 -19.02 -9.52 37.14
CA TYR A 421 -19.46 -8.31 36.45
C TYR A 421 -20.92 -8.42 35.99
N ALA A 422 -21.50 -7.27 35.66
CA ALA A 422 -22.77 -7.15 34.95
C ALA A 422 -22.63 -6.04 33.91
N THR A 423 -23.16 -6.27 32.71
CA THR A 423 -23.11 -5.31 31.60
C THR A 423 -24.49 -5.13 30.99
N ASN A 424 -24.81 -3.92 30.54
CA ASN A 424 -26.06 -3.63 29.83
C ASN A 424 -25.91 -2.39 28.92
N ILE A 425 -26.72 -2.30 27.87
CA ILE A 425 -26.69 -1.20 26.90
C ILE A 425 -27.77 -0.17 27.26
N GLY A 426 -27.45 1.12 27.16
CA GLY A 426 -28.39 2.23 27.32
C GLY A 426 -28.91 2.49 28.74
N SER A 427 -28.63 1.61 29.72
CA SER A 427 -28.95 1.84 31.13
C SER A 427 -28.07 1.00 32.06
N ALA A 428 -27.85 1.49 33.29
CA ALA A 428 -27.01 0.79 34.26
C ALA A 428 -27.60 -0.58 34.68
N PRO A 429 -26.82 -1.67 34.65
CA PRO A 429 -27.28 -2.98 35.08
C PRO A 429 -27.57 -3.05 36.59
N THR A 430 -28.23 -4.12 37.03
CA THR A 430 -28.27 -4.50 38.45
C THR A 430 -26.86 -4.74 38.98
N ASN A 431 -26.67 -4.59 40.30
CA ASN A 431 -25.35 -4.84 40.88
C ASN A 431 -25.02 -6.35 40.80
N PRO A 432 -23.79 -6.74 40.39
CA PRO A 432 -23.30 -8.08 40.58
C PRO A 432 -23.15 -8.37 42.09
N ALA A 433 -23.25 -9.64 42.48
CA ALA A 433 -23.18 -10.06 43.87
C ALA A 433 -22.54 -11.44 44.00
N ILE A 434 -21.63 -11.57 44.97
CA ILE A 434 -20.91 -12.79 45.31
C ILE A 434 -20.93 -12.97 46.83
N THR A 435 -21.08 -14.22 47.28
CA THR A 435 -21.14 -14.56 48.70
C THR A 435 -19.73 -14.64 49.28
N GLY A 436 -19.42 -13.80 50.27
CA GLY A 436 -18.08 -13.71 50.88
C GLY A 436 -17.58 -15.05 51.43
N SER A 437 -18.40 -15.83 52.12
CA SER A 437 -17.95 -17.06 52.78
C SER A 437 -17.83 -18.29 51.89
N THR A 438 -18.50 -18.31 50.73
CA THR A 438 -18.58 -19.50 49.84
C THR A 438 -18.10 -19.25 48.41
N GLY A 439 -17.89 -18.00 48.00
CA GLY A 439 -17.57 -17.65 46.62
C GLY A 439 -18.70 -17.93 45.62
N ALA A 440 -19.93 -18.14 46.10
CA ALA A 440 -21.11 -18.40 45.27
C ALA A 440 -21.66 -17.09 44.66
N ILE A 441 -21.75 -17.05 43.34
CA ILE A 441 -22.30 -15.92 42.57
C ILE A 441 -23.83 -15.95 42.66
N THR A 442 -24.44 -14.83 43.06
CA THR A 442 -25.89 -14.68 43.21
C THR A 442 -26.50 -13.69 42.21
N SER A 443 -25.68 -12.84 41.58
CA SER A 443 -26.07 -11.92 40.50
C SER A 443 -24.83 -11.58 39.66
N GLY A 444 -24.98 -11.51 38.34
CA GLY A 444 -23.89 -11.23 37.39
C GLY A 444 -23.18 -12.47 36.85
N THR A 445 -22.09 -12.24 36.13
CA THR A 445 -21.31 -13.23 35.36
C THR A 445 -19.87 -13.26 35.88
N LEU A 446 -19.27 -14.45 35.97
CA LEU A 446 -17.84 -14.60 36.28
C LEU A 446 -17.00 -13.97 35.16
N TYR A 447 -16.03 -13.13 35.51
CA TYR A 447 -15.07 -12.59 34.55
C TYR A 447 -14.02 -13.65 34.20
N SER A 448 -13.89 -13.96 32.91
CA SER A 448 -12.90 -14.91 32.37
C SER A 448 -12.20 -14.42 31.10
N SER A 449 -12.62 -13.28 30.54
CA SER A 449 -12.07 -12.69 29.32
C SER A 449 -12.44 -11.20 29.23
N PRO A 450 -11.69 -10.37 28.47
CA PRO A 450 -11.99 -8.95 28.32
C PRO A 450 -13.42 -8.66 27.84
N LEU A 451 -14.01 -7.59 28.34
CA LEU A 451 -15.38 -7.17 28.03
C LEU A 451 -15.40 -6.36 26.72
N SER A 452 -16.09 -6.84 25.69
CA SER A 452 -16.31 -6.06 24.46
C SER A 452 -17.39 -5.01 24.65
N MET A 453 -17.10 -3.76 24.28
CA MET A 453 -18.08 -2.67 24.30
C MET A 453 -18.90 -2.64 22.99
N THR A 454 -20.18 -2.27 23.10
CA THR A 454 -21.08 -2.22 21.93
C THR A 454 -20.90 -0.92 21.15
N ASP A 455 -20.66 -1.05 19.84
CA ASP A 455 -20.54 0.09 18.92
C ASP A 455 -21.88 0.79 18.67
N GLY A 456 -21.83 2.10 18.40
CA GLY A 456 -22.99 2.97 18.25
C GLY A 456 -23.82 3.16 19.52
N ALA A 457 -23.25 2.92 20.71
CA ALA A 457 -24.00 2.90 21.96
C ALA A 457 -23.16 3.24 23.21
N VAL A 458 -23.88 3.49 24.33
CA VAL A 458 -23.29 3.56 25.67
C VAL A 458 -23.47 2.21 26.36
N THR A 459 -22.35 1.55 26.65
CA THR A 459 -22.28 0.30 27.42
C THR A 459 -22.02 0.63 28.90
N TYR A 460 -22.89 0.17 29.78
CA TYR A 460 -22.81 0.37 31.22
C TYR A 460 -22.34 -0.91 31.89
N ASN A 461 -21.22 -0.85 32.60
CA ASN A 461 -20.62 -1.98 33.28
C ASN A 461 -20.58 -1.75 34.78
N LYS A 462 -20.75 -2.84 35.55
CA LYS A 462 -20.52 -2.90 36.99
C LYS A 462 -19.72 -4.15 37.33
N TRP A 463 -18.86 -4.09 38.33
CA TRP A 463 -18.11 -5.25 38.80
C TRP A 463 -17.82 -5.19 40.29
N ILE A 464 -17.57 -6.38 40.85
CA ILE A 464 -17.24 -6.63 42.26
C ILE A 464 -16.23 -7.78 42.31
N ALA A 465 -15.30 -7.79 43.26
CA ALA A 465 -14.36 -8.88 43.45
C ALA A 465 -14.43 -9.48 44.84
N ARG A 466 -13.90 -10.70 44.95
CA ARG A 466 -13.71 -11.46 46.19
C ARG A 466 -12.27 -11.98 46.24
N ASP A 467 -11.63 -11.90 47.41
CA ASP A 467 -10.32 -12.51 47.66
C ASP A 467 -10.44 -13.95 48.17
N SER A 468 -9.30 -14.60 48.42
CA SER A 468 -9.23 -15.95 48.95
C SER A 468 -9.72 -16.08 50.41
N ALA A 469 -9.60 -15.04 51.24
CA ALA A 469 -10.15 -14.97 52.61
C ALA A 469 -11.68 -14.74 52.65
N GLY A 470 -12.26 -14.36 51.52
CA GLY A 470 -13.68 -14.10 51.35
C GLY A 470 -14.12 -12.67 51.64
N ASN A 471 -13.22 -11.69 51.74
CA ASN A 471 -13.65 -10.29 51.76
C ASN A 471 -14.13 -9.91 50.34
N VAL A 472 -15.09 -8.98 50.28
CA VAL A 472 -15.78 -8.63 49.03
C VAL A 472 -15.66 -7.12 48.83
N SER A 473 -15.26 -6.72 47.62
CA SER A 473 -15.05 -5.32 47.26
C SER A 473 -16.35 -4.51 47.27
N GLY A 474 -16.22 -3.17 47.23
CA GLY A 474 -17.32 -2.33 46.79
C GLY A 474 -17.68 -2.61 45.31
N VAL A 475 -18.92 -2.34 44.92
CA VAL A 475 -19.33 -2.39 43.50
C VAL A 475 -18.79 -1.16 42.79
N VAL A 476 -17.95 -1.36 41.79
CA VAL A 476 -17.44 -0.33 40.89
C VAL A 476 -18.36 -0.25 39.65
N ALA A 477 -18.51 0.94 39.07
CA ALA A 477 -19.32 1.17 37.87
C ALA A 477 -18.54 2.03 36.85
N ALA A 478 -18.65 1.69 35.57
CA ALA A 478 -17.96 2.37 34.48
C ALA A 478 -18.81 2.38 33.21
N ASN A 479 -18.79 3.50 32.49
CA ASN A 479 -19.57 3.71 31.27
C ASN A 479 -18.61 3.92 30.09
N TYR A 480 -18.91 3.29 28.96
CA TYR A 480 -18.11 3.36 27.74
C TYR A 480 -19.01 3.73 26.57
N THR A 481 -18.65 4.80 25.85
CA THR A 481 -19.34 5.19 24.61
C THR A 481 -18.45 4.82 23.45
N VAL A 482 -18.84 3.82 22.65
CA VAL A 482 -18.12 3.46 21.43
C VAL A 482 -18.96 3.88 20.24
N ASP A 483 -18.35 4.63 19.33
CA ASP A 483 -18.93 4.93 18.03
C ASP A 483 -17.80 5.02 16.98
N THR A 484 -17.55 3.90 16.33
CA THR A 484 -16.59 3.77 15.22
C THR A 484 -17.15 4.31 13.92
N THR A 485 -18.46 4.55 13.86
CA THR A 485 -19.14 4.93 12.63
C THR A 485 -19.04 6.42 12.37
N VAL A 486 -18.48 6.78 11.22
CA VAL A 486 -18.51 8.13 10.66
C VAL A 486 -19.08 8.10 9.25
N ALA A 487 -19.66 9.20 8.80
CA ALA A 487 -20.27 9.27 7.48
C ALA A 487 -19.23 9.15 6.35
N THR A 488 -19.42 8.20 5.44
CA THR A 488 -18.73 8.22 4.15
C THR A 488 -19.54 9.10 3.21
N ILE A 489 -18.89 10.10 2.61
CA ILE A 489 -19.54 11.09 1.76
C ILE A 489 -19.06 10.90 0.32
N THR A 490 -19.99 10.58 -0.58
CA THR A 490 -19.73 10.42 -2.01
C THR A 490 -20.14 11.69 -2.74
N ILE A 491 -19.24 12.27 -3.53
CA ILE A 491 -19.60 13.33 -4.49
C ILE A 491 -20.00 12.68 -5.80
N ASN A 492 -21.24 12.93 -6.23
CA ASN A 492 -21.87 12.32 -7.38
C ASN A 492 -21.62 13.12 -8.67
N SER A 493 -21.69 14.45 -8.61
CA SER A 493 -21.43 15.33 -9.77
C SER A 493 -21.21 16.80 -9.39
N TYR A 494 -20.75 17.57 -10.38
CA TYR A 494 -20.45 19.00 -10.31
C TYR A 494 -21.19 19.77 -11.41
N THR A 495 -21.73 20.94 -11.09
CA THR A 495 -22.27 21.90 -12.08
C THR A 495 -21.76 23.32 -11.76
N PRO A 496 -20.88 23.92 -12.58
CA PRO A 496 -20.29 23.37 -13.79
C PRO A 496 -19.41 22.13 -13.53
N THR A 497 -19.30 21.26 -14.53
CA THR A 497 -18.50 20.02 -14.46
C THR A 497 -17.00 20.28 -14.44
N SER A 498 -16.56 21.44 -14.95
CA SER A 498 -15.15 21.85 -14.93
C SER A 498 -14.61 22.03 -13.51
N GLN A 499 -15.46 22.33 -12.52
CA GLN A 499 -15.08 22.82 -11.18
C GLN A 499 -14.32 24.17 -11.21
N PHE A 500 -14.39 24.87 -12.35
CA PHE A 500 -13.95 26.25 -12.49
C PHE A 500 -15.18 27.17 -12.53
N VAL A 501 -15.13 28.25 -11.77
CA VAL A 501 -16.19 29.28 -11.74
C VAL A 501 -15.62 30.66 -12.02
N ASN A 502 -16.29 31.42 -12.89
CA ASN A 502 -15.90 32.80 -13.15
C ASN A 502 -16.16 33.74 -11.96
N GLY A 503 -15.93 35.04 -12.14
CA GLY A 503 -16.18 36.07 -11.13
C GLY A 503 -17.64 36.22 -10.64
N SER A 504 -18.61 35.49 -11.19
CA SER A 504 -20.03 35.55 -10.79
C SER A 504 -20.72 34.19 -10.63
N ALA A 505 -20.22 33.12 -11.27
CA ALA A 505 -20.85 31.80 -11.29
C ALA A 505 -20.81 31.08 -9.92
N THR A 506 -21.89 30.39 -9.58
CA THR A 506 -21.96 29.50 -8.41
C THR A 506 -21.49 28.10 -8.77
N GLN A 507 -21.01 27.33 -7.78
CA GLN A 507 -20.74 25.91 -7.95
C GLN A 507 -21.82 25.08 -7.24
N THR A 508 -22.53 24.24 -7.98
CA THR A 508 -23.36 23.18 -7.40
C THR A 508 -22.56 21.88 -7.31
N ILE A 509 -22.70 21.19 -6.19
CA ILE A 509 -22.13 19.87 -5.92
C ILE A 509 -23.29 18.96 -5.53
N ALA A 510 -23.48 17.86 -6.26
CA ALA A 510 -24.39 16.80 -5.87
C ALA A 510 -23.62 15.73 -5.10
N TRP A 511 -24.08 15.37 -3.91
CA TRP A 511 -23.38 14.43 -3.01
C TRP A 511 -24.37 13.64 -2.14
N GLN A 512 -23.90 12.60 -1.46
CA GLN A 512 -24.71 11.77 -0.57
C GLN A 512 -23.87 11.26 0.61
N SER A 513 -24.53 10.89 1.71
CA SER A 513 -23.93 10.32 2.91
C SER A 513 -24.36 8.86 3.11
N THR A 514 -23.50 7.99 3.61
CA THR A 514 -23.87 6.62 4.00
C THR A 514 -24.81 6.57 5.22
N ILE A 515 -24.78 7.58 6.09
CA ILE A 515 -25.61 7.66 7.30
C ILE A 515 -26.46 8.93 7.33
N THR A 516 -27.54 8.89 8.11
CA THR A 516 -28.33 10.08 8.44
C THR A 516 -27.59 10.91 9.49
N GLY A 517 -27.46 12.22 9.28
CA GLY A 517 -26.74 13.09 10.20
C GLY A 517 -26.81 14.57 9.80
N ASN A 518 -26.52 15.47 10.73
CA ASN A 518 -26.41 16.89 10.40
C ASN A 518 -25.18 17.14 9.51
N TYR A 519 -25.28 18.11 8.60
CA TYR A 519 -24.19 18.43 7.70
C TYR A 519 -23.90 19.92 7.61
N GLN A 520 -22.67 20.22 7.24
CA GLN A 520 -22.17 21.56 7.00
C GLN A 520 -21.12 21.53 5.88
N ILE A 521 -21.14 22.52 5.01
CA ILE A 521 -20.13 22.74 3.98
C ILE A 521 -19.25 23.92 4.40
N ARG A 522 -17.93 23.72 4.34
CA ARG A 522 -16.92 24.70 4.71
C ARG A 522 -15.93 24.93 3.58
N ILE A 523 -15.32 26.11 3.57
CA ILE A 523 -14.27 26.53 2.65
C ILE A 523 -12.96 26.64 3.43
N GLY A 524 -11.93 25.95 2.95
CA GLY A 524 -10.67 25.74 3.66
C GLY A 524 -10.82 24.83 4.88
N GLY A 525 -9.94 25.03 5.87
CA GLY A 525 -9.91 24.24 7.10
C GLY A 525 -9.23 22.87 6.95
N THR A 526 -8.61 22.40 8.03
CA THR A 526 -8.01 21.05 8.13
C THR A 526 -9.06 19.98 8.44
N ASP A 527 -10.18 20.36 9.05
CA ASP A 527 -11.20 19.46 9.59
C ASP A 527 -12.59 20.12 9.57
N CYS A 528 -13.58 19.48 10.22
CA CYS A 528 -14.97 19.91 10.26
C CYS A 528 -15.32 20.96 11.34
N THR A 529 -14.35 21.35 12.16
CA THR A 529 -14.52 22.34 13.23
C THR A 529 -14.01 23.72 12.83
N ASN A 530 -13.04 23.79 11.91
CA ASN A 530 -12.42 25.02 11.43
C ASN A 530 -12.74 25.32 9.94
N GLY A 531 -12.17 26.39 9.38
CA GLY A 531 -12.55 26.91 8.06
C GLY A 531 -13.85 27.71 8.05
N THR A 532 -14.10 28.42 6.94
CA THR A 532 -15.24 29.35 6.81
C THR A 532 -16.50 28.62 6.34
N THR A 533 -17.64 28.82 7.00
CA THR A 533 -18.92 28.24 6.55
C THR A 533 -19.26 28.73 5.14
N ALA A 534 -19.59 27.82 4.23
CA ALA A 534 -20.01 28.16 2.88
C ALA A 534 -21.36 28.90 2.89
N THR A 535 -21.58 29.79 1.93
CA THR A 535 -22.86 30.49 1.72
C THR A 535 -23.54 29.95 0.46
N GLY A 536 -24.88 29.98 0.42
CA GLY A 536 -25.67 29.45 -0.71
C GLY A 536 -26.87 28.63 -0.26
N THR A 537 -27.32 27.68 -1.10
CA THR A 537 -28.47 26.81 -0.81
C THR A 537 -28.00 25.40 -0.46
N ASN A 538 -28.63 24.78 0.55
CA ASN A 538 -28.29 23.44 1.04
C ASN A 538 -26.80 23.31 1.43
N VAL A 539 -26.22 24.36 2.04
CA VAL A 539 -24.84 24.38 2.54
C VAL A 539 -24.73 23.94 4.01
N ASN A 540 -25.86 23.76 4.68
CA ASN A 540 -26.02 23.08 5.96
C ASN A 540 -27.43 22.49 6.05
N GLY A 541 -27.64 21.57 7.01
CA GLY A 541 -28.95 20.95 7.25
C GLY A 541 -28.82 19.56 7.85
N THR A 542 -29.79 18.69 7.58
CA THR A 542 -29.74 17.26 7.91
C THR A 542 -29.73 16.45 6.62
N ALA A 543 -28.79 15.51 6.52
CA ALA A 543 -28.69 14.56 5.43
C ALA A 543 -29.39 13.26 5.82
N THR A 544 -30.14 12.67 4.90
CA THR A 544 -30.70 11.32 5.03
C THR A 544 -29.77 10.32 4.37
N ALA A 545 -29.55 9.17 4.99
CA ALA A 545 -28.73 8.09 4.43
C ALA A 545 -29.09 7.77 2.97
N ALA A 546 -28.07 7.58 2.14
CA ALA A 546 -28.14 7.29 0.70
C ALA A 546 -28.99 8.25 -0.17
N SER A 547 -29.41 9.41 0.38
CA SER A 547 -30.21 10.40 -0.34
C SER A 547 -29.31 11.48 -0.93
N ALA A 548 -29.45 11.76 -2.23
CA ALA A 548 -28.67 12.78 -2.90
C ALA A 548 -29.10 14.20 -2.50
N ILE A 549 -28.13 15.03 -2.14
CA ILE A 549 -28.28 16.44 -1.79
C ILE A 549 -27.56 17.27 -2.85
N SER A 550 -28.24 18.29 -3.36
CA SER A 550 -27.66 19.26 -4.29
C SER A 550 -27.39 20.56 -3.56
N SER A 551 -26.11 20.85 -3.33
CA SER A 551 -25.63 22.02 -2.59
C SER A 551 -25.04 23.04 -3.54
N THR A 552 -25.63 24.23 -3.62
CA THR A 552 -25.16 25.32 -4.48
C THR A 552 -24.43 26.34 -3.64
N ILE A 553 -23.11 26.39 -3.79
CA ILE A 553 -22.20 27.30 -3.10
C ILE A 553 -22.13 28.61 -3.89
N ALA A 554 -22.45 29.71 -3.22
CA ALA A 554 -22.43 31.05 -3.77
C ALA A 554 -20.98 31.50 -4.03
N ASN A 555 -20.77 32.22 -5.15
CA ASN A 555 -19.45 32.68 -5.61
C ASN A 555 -18.67 33.51 -4.56
N ALA A 556 -19.38 34.21 -3.68
CA ALA A 556 -18.80 34.99 -2.57
C ALA A 556 -18.06 34.13 -1.53
N SER A 557 -18.32 32.81 -1.49
CA SER A 557 -17.62 31.86 -0.62
C SER A 557 -16.20 31.55 -1.10
N PHE A 558 -15.86 31.87 -2.36
CA PHE A 558 -14.58 31.54 -2.99
C PHE A 558 -13.66 32.77 -3.12
N ALA A 559 -12.42 32.62 -2.67
CA ALA A 559 -11.31 33.50 -3.02
C ALA A 559 -10.81 33.20 -4.45
N SER A 560 -10.01 34.09 -5.04
CA SER A 560 -9.37 33.82 -6.34
C SER A 560 -8.38 32.66 -6.24
N GLY A 561 -8.33 31.79 -7.25
CA GLY A 561 -7.54 30.56 -7.25
C GLY A 561 -8.29 29.36 -6.69
N ALA A 562 -7.54 28.35 -6.25
CA ALA A 562 -8.09 27.09 -5.76
C ALA A 562 -8.66 27.22 -4.33
N ASN A 563 -9.89 26.74 -4.13
CA ASN A 563 -10.57 26.71 -2.84
C ASN A 563 -10.94 25.27 -2.47
N THR A 564 -10.45 24.77 -1.34
CA THR A 564 -10.90 23.49 -0.79
C THR A 564 -12.32 23.63 -0.26
N VAL A 565 -13.26 22.88 -0.83
CA VAL A 565 -14.62 22.70 -0.30
C VAL A 565 -14.64 21.41 0.51
N ARG A 566 -14.95 21.51 1.80
CA ARG A 566 -15.10 20.39 2.72
C ARG A 566 -16.58 20.17 3.02
N ILE A 567 -17.08 18.97 2.74
CA ILE A 567 -18.42 18.54 3.15
C ILE A 567 -18.24 17.69 4.40
N CYS A 568 -18.96 18.01 5.45
CA CYS A 568 -18.89 17.34 6.75
C CYS A 568 -20.28 16.84 7.14
N VAL A 569 -20.38 15.60 7.61
CA VAL A 569 -21.62 14.99 8.12
C VAL A 569 -21.35 14.34 9.47
N GLY A 570 -22.17 14.67 10.46
CA GLY A 570 -22.00 14.29 11.86
C GLY A 570 -22.35 15.43 12.84
N PRO A 571 -21.78 15.44 14.05
CA PRO A 571 -20.88 14.41 14.57
C PRO A 571 -21.62 13.11 14.87
N ASN A 572 -20.86 12.02 15.02
CA ASN A 572 -21.32 10.77 15.64
C ASN A 572 -21.41 10.93 17.18
N LEU A 573 -21.75 9.87 17.92
CA LEU A 573 -22.02 9.94 19.37
C LEU A 573 -20.84 10.46 20.22
N ILE A 574 -19.62 10.43 19.69
CA ILE A 574 -18.39 10.85 20.38
C ILE A 574 -17.79 12.17 19.85
N GLY A 575 -18.45 12.84 18.90
CA GLY A 575 -17.98 14.13 18.36
C GLY A 575 -17.25 14.07 17.01
N ASN A 576 -17.05 12.87 16.44
CA ASN A 576 -16.31 12.71 15.19
C ASN A 576 -17.18 12.96 13.96
N TYR A 577 -16.61 13.58 12.92
CA TYR A 577 -17.30 13.83 11.65
C TYR A 577 -16.79 12.92 10.55
N GLY A 578 -17.71 12.44 9.72
CA GLY A 578 -17.36 12.01 8.37
C GLY A 578 -17.10 13.23 7.49
N SER A 579 -16.07 13.21 6.66
CA SER A 579 -15.77 14.34 5.78
C SER A 579 -15.20 13.91 4.43
N THR A 580 -15.45 14.72 3.41
CA THR A 580 -14.78 14.63 2.10
C THR A 580 -14.41 16.02 1.61
N THR A 581 -13.42 16.12 0.74
CA THR A 581 -12.95 17.39 0.17
C THR A 581 -12.88 17.35 -1.35
N THR A 582 -13.19 18.48 -1.96
CA THR A 582 -13.00 18.73 -3.39
C THR A 582 -12.43 20.14 -3.59
N THR A 583 -11.90 20.45 -4.78
CA THR A 583 -11.25 21.73 -5.07
C THR A 583 -12.02 22.46 -6.15
N ILE A 584 -12.54 23.64 -5.82
CA ILE A 584 -13.22 24.54 -6.76
C ILE A 584 -12.32 25.73 -7.03
N THR A 585 -11.99 25.95 -8.30
CA THR A 585 -11.10 27.05 -8.70
C THR A 585 -11.93 28.23 -9.17
N LYS A 586 -11.74 29.39 -8.55
CA LYS A 586 -12.37 30.63 -9.00
C LYS A 586 -11.37 31.45 -9.80
N ASP A 587 -11.70 31.69 -11.05
CA ASP A 587 -10.89 32.45 -11.98
C ASP A 587 -11.74 33.53 -12.63
N GLY A 588 -11.42 34.79 -12.35
CA GLY A 588 -12.12 35.95 -12.92
C GLY A 588 -11.40 36.60 -14.11
N SER A 589 -10.33 35.99 -14.62
CA SER A 589 -9.48 36.57 -15.65
C SER A 589 -9.94 36.17 -17.06
N PRO A 590 -10.18 37.11 -17.99
CA PRO A 590 -10.44 36.76 -19.38
C PRO A 590 -9.20 36.17 -20.07
N PRO A 591 -9.34 35.12 -20.90
CA PRO A 591 -8.22 34.52 -21.60
C PRO A 591 -7.63 35.46 -22.66
N THR A 592 -6.33 35.31 -22.90
CA THR A 592 -5.55 36.08 -23.88
C THR A 592 -4.81 35.15 -24.83
N VAL A 593 -4.22 35.68 -25.91
CA VAL A 593 -3.38 34.91 -26.84
C VAL A 593 -1.91 35.16 -26.55
N SER A 594 -1.22 34.11 -26.12
CA SER A 594 0.20 34.11 -25.77
C SER A 594 1.10 34.05 -27.01
N SER A 595 0.72 33.29 -28.04
CA SER A 595 1.45 33.25 -29.31
C SER A 595 0.59 32.73 -30.48
N SER A 596 1.10 32.88 -31.70
CA SER A 596 0.52 32.26 -32.90
C SER A 596 1.61 31.80 -33.87
N THR A 597 1.26 30.83 -34.73
CA THR A 597 2.04 30.42 -35.90
C THR A 597 1.12 30.47 -37.12
N PRO A 598 1.35 31.35 -38.12
CA PRO A 598 2.41 32.36 -38.18
C PRO A 598 2.37 33.35 -37.01
N SER A 599 3.55 33.84 -36.60
CA SER A 599 3.63 34.92 -35.62
C SER A 599 3.12 36.22 -36.23
N ASP A 600 2.64 37.13 -35.38
CA ASP A 600 2.23 38.46 -35.84
C ASP A 600 3.39 39.17 -36.55
N THR A 601 3.04 39.95 -37.57
CA THR A 601 3.92 40.69 -38.48
C THR A 601 5.03 39.87 -39.17
N ALA A 602 4.99 38.53 -39.12
CA ALA A 602 5.97 37.67 -39.80
C ALA A 602 6.04 37.94 -41.31
N THR A 603 7.22 37.83 -41.91
CA THR A 603 7.45 38.02 -43.35
C THR A 603 8.08 36.77 -43.98
N GLY A 604 7.79 36.53 -45.26
CA GLY A 604 8.32 35.38 -45.98
C GLY A 604 7.78 34.03 -45.49
N TYR A 605 6.66 33.99 -44.76
CA TYR A 605 6.11 32.74 -44.23
C TYR A 605 5.76 31.77 -45.37
N ALA A 606 6.08 30.49 -45.19
CA ALA A 606 5.89 29.48 -46.23
C ALA A 606 4.40 29.37 -46.63
N PRO A 607 4.05 29.44 -47.93
CA PRO A 607 2.67 29.29 -48.38
C PRO A 607 1.98 27.96 -48.02
N ARG A 608 2.72 26.95 -47.56
CA ARG A 608 2.21 25.63 -47.17
C ARG A 608 2.72 25.26 -45.77
N PRO A 609 1.88 24.68 -44.89
CA PRO A 609 0.44 24.45 -45.05
C PRO A 609 -0.39 25.72 -44.77
N GLY A 610 -1.59 25.81 -45.36
CA GLY A 610 -2.65 26.80 -45.05
C GLY A 610 -3.24 26.59 -43.65
N ARG A 611 -2.42 26.81 -42.63
CA ARG A 611 -2.74 26.54 -41.22
C ARG A 611 -2.36 27.73 -40.36
N VAL A 612 -3.22 28.06 -39.40
CA VAL A 612 -2.91 28.96 -38.28
C VAL A 612 -3.03 28.16 -36.98
N THR A 613 -2.02 28.25 -36.12
CA THR A 613 -2.06 27.73 -34.75
C THR A 613 -2.04 28.92 -33.79
N VAL A 614 -2.88 28.88 -32.76
CA VAL A 614 -3.03 29.93 -31.74
C VAL A 614 -2.88 29.29 -30.36
N VAL A 615 -2.04 29.87 -29.52
CA VAL A 615 -1.84 29.45 -28.13
C VAL A 615 -2.41 30.52 -27.21
N PHE A 616 -3.20 30.11 -26.23
CA PHE A 616 -3.84 30.99 -25.24
C PHE A 616 -3.01 31.10 -23.96
N SER A 617 -3.39 31.98 -23.03
CA SER A 617 -2.78 32.10 -21.70
C SER A 617 -3.14 30.95 -20.76
N GLU A 618 -4.31 30.33 -20.95
CA GLU A 618 -4.85 29.28 -20.09
C GLU A 618 -5.76 28.30 -20.84
N ALA A 619 -6.41 27.40 -20.09
CA ALA A 619 -7.28 26.36 -20.61
C ALA A 619 -8.62 26.93 -21.10
N MET A 620 -8.95 26.62 -22.35
CA MET A 620 -10.15 27.06 -23.06
C MET A 620 -11.27 26.01 -23.00
N ASP A 621 -12.52 26.45 -23.07
CA ASP A 621 -13.67 25.57 -23.31
C ASP A 621 -13.61 25.04 -24.75
N THR A 622 -13.08 23.83 -24.91
CA THR A 622 -12.89 23.20 -26.21
C THR A 622 -14.20 22.71 -26.86
N SER A 623 -15.34 22.81 -26.17
CA SER A 623 -16.65 22.47 -26.75
C SER A 623 -17.19 23.57 -27.67
N LEU A 624 -16.70 24.81 -27.51
CA LEU A 624 -17.12 25.95 -28.31
C LEU A 624 -16.35 26.01 -29.63
N THR A 625 -17.07 26.25 -30.73
CA THR A 625 -16.47 26.47 -32.06
C THR A 625 -16.24 27.97 -32.29
N PRO A 626 -14.99 28.43 -32.48
CA PRO A 626 -14.68 29.83 -32.76
C PRO A 626 -15.24 30.31 -34.11
N THR A 627 -15.38 31.63 -34.27
CA THR A 627 -15.63 32.25 -35.59
C THR A 627 -14.34 32.84 -36.15
N LEU A 628 -14.16 32.78 -37.47
CA LEU A 628 -12.94 33.22 -38.15
C LEU A 628 -13.24 34.05 -39.40
N THR A 629 -12.71 35.26 -39.44
CA THR A 629 -12.60 36.07 -40.68
C THR A 629 -11.17 35.99 -41.20
N THR A 630 -10.99 35.79 -42.49
CA THR A 630 -9.70 35.87 -43.18
C THR A 630 -9.72 36.93 -44.27
N GLU A 631 -8.63 37.68 -44.41
CA GLU A 631 -8.54 38.82 -45.33
C GLU A 631 -7.15 38.90 -45.96
N ASN A 632 -7.05 39.58 -47.09
CA ASN A 632 -5.78 39.93 -47.73
C ASN A 632 -5.69 41.44 -47.99
N TRP A 633 -4.50 42.00 -47.80
CA TRP A 633 -4.21 43.39 -48.10
C TRP A 633 -4.16 43.64 -49.61
N ASP A 634 -4.84 44.70 -50.05
CA ASP A 634 -4.89 45.17 -51.43
C ASP A 634 -4.00 46.40 -51.70
N GLY A 635 -3.12 46.75 -50.75
CA GLY A 635 -2.32 47.98 -50.81
C GLY A 635 -2.95 49.15 -50.04
N THR A 636 -4.27 49.15 -49.83
CA THR A 636 -5.01 50.24 -49.15
C THR A 636 -5.88 49.75 -48.00
N SER A 637 -6.42 48.54 -48.11
CA SER A 637 -7.37 47.93 -47.16
C SER A 637 -7.23 46.42 -47.10
N TYR A 638 -7.77 45.81 -46.05
CA TYR A 638 -7.92 44.36 -45.95
C TYR A 638 -9.27 43.96 -46.54
N VAL A 639 -9.26 43.04 -47.50
CA VAL A 639 -10.44 42.54 -48.21
C VAL A 639 -10.66 41.06 -47.86
N ASN A 640 -11.89 40.69 -47.55
CA ASN A 640 -12.28 39.35 -47.11
C ASN A 640 -11.94 38.27 -48.18
N ILE A 641 -11.18 37.25 -47.77
CA ILE A 641 -11.03 35.98 -48.49
C ILE A 641 -12.00 34.98 -47.85
N PRO A 642 -13.00 34.48 -48.58
CA PRO A 642 -13.88 33.42 -48.09
C PRO A 642 -13.09 32.18 -47.65
N ASN A 643 -13.53 31.54 -46.57
CA ASN A 643 -12.81 30.44 -45.92
C ASN A 643 -13.74 29.25 -45.60
N THR A 644 -14.83 29.12 -46.37
CA THR A 644 -15.86 28.09 -46.22
C THR A 644 -15.25 26.69 -46.27
N GLY A 645 -15.42 25.89 -45.21
CA GLY A 645 -14.76 24.59 -45.04
C GLY A 645 -13.51 24.61 -44.16
N THR A 646 -13.15 25.75 -43.57
CA THR A 646 -12.15 25.82 -42.50
C THR A 646 -12.56 24.93 -41.32
N THR A 647 -11.61 24.18 -40.77
CA THR A 647 -11.82 23.32 -39.61
C THR A 647 -11.03 23.80 -38.40
N PHE A 648 -11.67 23.71 -37.23
CA PHE A 648 -11.10 24.04 -35.93
C PHE A 648 -10.81 22.74 -35.17
N SER A 649 -9.61 22.64 -34.61
CA SER A 649 -9.15 21.45 -33.88
C SER A 649 -8.33 21.90 -32.68
N TRP A 650 -8.74 21.51 -31.47
CA TRP A 650 -7.94 21.75 -30.27
C TRP A 650 -6.86 20.66 -30.17
N VAL A 651 -5.59 21.07 -30.17
CA VAL A 651 -4.44 20.17 -30.02
C VAL A 651 -4.28 19.77 -28.55
N ASN A 652 -4.60 20.70 -27.66
CA ASN A 652 -4.77 20.56 -26.22
C ASN A 652 -5.68 21.71 -25.74
N THR A 653 -5.96 21.82 -24.45
CA THR A 653 -6.86 22.85 -23.90
C THR A 653 -6.37 24.30 -24.09
N THR A 654 -5.09 24.53 -24.39
CA THR A 654 -4.53 25.90 -24.59
C THR A 654 -4.18 26.20 -26.04
N THR A 655 -4.27 25.23 -26.95
CA THR A 655 -3.73 25.34 -28.32
C THR A 655 -4.79 24.99 -29.37
N LEU A 656 -5.26 26.01 -30.09
CA LEU A 656 -6.18 25.88 -31.21
C LEU A 656 -5.42 25.80 -32.53
N GLN A 657 -5.69 24.77 -33.32
CA GLN A 657 -5.23 24.64 -34.70
C GLN A 657 -6.40 24.83 -35.67
N ILE A 658 -6.19 25.74 -36.61
CA ILE A 658 -7.12 26.18 -37.64
C ILE A 658 -6.56 25.72 -38.99
N ASN A 659 -7.20 24.75 -39.64
CA ASN A 659 -6.87 24.36 -41.02
C ASN A 659 -7.82 25.11 -41.94
N LEU A 660 -7.29 26.04 -42.73
CA LEU A 660 -8.08 26.88 -43.63
C LEU A 660 -8.59 26.03 -44.81
N SER A 661 -9.75 26.39 -45.36
CA SER A 661 -10.32 25.68 -46.51
C SER A 661 -9.34 25.64 -47.69
N TRP A 662 -8.65 26.75 -47.90
CA TRP A 662 -7.56 26.88 -48.86
C TRP A 662 -6.26 26.33 -48.24
N ILE A 663 -5.86 25.15 -48.71
CA ILE A 663 -4.74 24.37 -48.16
C ILE A 663 -3.35 25.03 -48.30
N TYR A 664 -3.21 26.07 -49.11
CA TYR A 664 -2.01 26.88 -49.31
C TYR A 664 -2.42 28.36 -49.18
N PHE A 665 -1.66 29.16 -48.45
CA PHE A 665 -1.78 30.61 -48.48
C PHE A 665 -1.43 31.13 -49.89
N PRO A 666 -2.07 32.20 -50.38
CA PRO A 666 -1.63 32.90 -51.59
C PRO A 666 -0.19 33.43 -51.42
N GLU A 667 0.61 33.45 -52.48
CA GLU A 667 2.02 33.87 -52.43
C GLU A 667 2.18 35.40 -52.37
N ASN A 668 3.28 35.87 -51.77
CA ASN A 668 3.64 37.29 -51.61
C ASN A 668 2.49 38.16 -51.05
N SER A 669 1.63 37.56 -50.24
CA SER A 669 0.34 38.10 -49.83
C SER A 669 0.36 38.38 -48.34
N GLN A 670 0.05 39.61 -47.96
CA GLN A 670 -0.19 39.95 -46.56
C GLN A 670 -1.60 39.47 -46.18
N ILE A 671 -1.66 38.48 -45.31
CA ILE A 671 -2.87 37.84 -44.81
C ILE A 671 -3.16 38.35 -43.40
N ARG A 672 -4.43 38.60 -43.11
CA ARG A 672 -4.93 38.89 -41.78
C ARG A 672 -5.99 37.86 -41.41
N TRP A 673 -5.95 37.40 -40.17
CA TRP A 673 -7.00 36.59 -39.59
C TRP A 673 -7.54 37.25 -38.33
N THR A 674 -8.84 37.12 -38.12
CA THR A 674 -9.54 37.62 -36.93
C THR A 674 -10.39 36.50 -36.34
N LEU A 675 -10.09 36.09 -35.11
CA LEU A 675 -10.96 35.22 -34.31
C LEU A 675 -11.97 36.06 -33.52
N GLY A 676 -13.25 35.68 -33.59
CA GLY A 676 -14.32 36.33 -32.83
C GLY A 676 -14.33 35.91 -31.37
N SER A 677 -14.40 36.86 -30.44
CA SER A 677 -14.26 36.59 -29.00
C SER A 677 -15.46 35.88 -28.36
N THR A 678 -16.67 35.99 -28.93
CA THR A 678 -17.93 35.50 -28.32
C THR A 678 -17.90 34.01 -27.95
N ASN A 679 -17.25 33.19 -28.77
CA ASN A 679 -17.11 31.74 -28.58
C ASN A 679 -15.70 31.34 -28.09
N LEU A 680 -14.87 32.30 -27.69
CA LEU A 680 -13.57 32.06 -27.05
C LEU A 680 -13.72 32.31 -25.56
N LYS A 681 -13.90 31.22 -24.81
CA LYS A 681 -14.02 31.24 -23.35
C LYS A 681 -13.02 30.29 -22.72
N ASP A 682 -12.59 30.62 -21.51
CA ASP A 682 -11.85 29.67 -20.66
C ASP A 682 -12.79 28.61 -20.06
N VAL A 683 -12.21 27.66 -19.31
CA VAL A 683 -12.94 26.62 -18.57
C VAL A 683 -13.78 27.13 -17.38
N ALA A 684 -13.56 28.37 -16.93
CA ALA A 684 -14.39 29.07 -15.92
C ALA A 684 -15.59 29.81 -16.57
N GLY A 685 -15.56 29.97 -17.89
CA GLY A 685 -16.55 30.67 -18.70
C GLY A 685 -16.30 32.18 -18.85
N ASN A 686 -15.12 32.73 -18.51
CA ASN A 686 -14.83 34.12 -18.85
C ASN A 686 -14.68 34.23 -20.38
N THR A 687 -15.29 35.25 -20.97
CA THR A 687 -15.21 35.49 -22.42
C THR A 687 -14.03 36.39 -22.72
N MET A 688 -13.27 36.04 -23.76
CA MET A 688 -12.14 36.83 -24.22
C MET A 688 -12.50 38.31 -24.45
N ALA A 689 -11.66 39.22 -23.94
CA ALA A 689 -12.01 40.64 -23.84
C ALA A 689 -12.25 41.35 -25.19
N ALA A 690 -11.60 40.89 -26.27
CA ALA A 690 -11.75 41.45 -27.62
C ALA A 690 -11.42 40.40 -28.69
N ASN A 691 -11.83 40.64 -29.94
CA ASN A 691 -11.45 39.80 -31.07
C ASN A 691 -9.92 39.74 -31.23
N VAL A 692 -9.37 38.56 -31.47
CA VAL A 692 -7.93 38.40 -31.74
C VAL A 692 -7.68 38.61 -33.21
N GLN A 693 -6.94 39.66 -33.55
CA GLN A 693 -6.51 39.94 -34.92
C GLN A 693 -4.99 39.88 -35.02
N ARG A 694 -4.47 39.14 -36.01
CA ARG A 694 -3.03 39.04 -36.32
C ARG A 694 -2.83 39.08 -37.83
N SER A 695 -1.66 39.52 -38.28
CA SER A 695 -1.31 39.59 -39.70
C SER A 695 0.09 39.06 -39.98
N PHE A 696 0.35 38.60 -41.20
CA PHE A 696 1.68 38.18 -41.66
C PHE A 696 1.74 38.22 -43.19
N THR A 697 2.94 38.20 -43.76
CA THR A 697 3.17 38.20 -45.21
C THR A 697 3.81 36.88 -45.63
N THR A 698 3.20 36.23 -46.61
CA THR A 698 3.71 34.98 -47.19
C THR A 698 4.88 35.22 -48.14
N GLY A 699 5.73 34.21 -48.30
CA GLY A 699 6.73 34.16 -49.37
C GLY A 699 6.15 33.58 -50.67
N VAL A 700 7.06 33.10 -51.52
CA VAL A 700 6.73 32.24 -52.67
C VAL A 700 6.87 30.76 -52.29
N HIS A 701 6.15 29.88 -52.97
CA HIS A 701 6.29 28.44 -52.78
C HIS A 701 7.60 27.95 -53.43
N THR A 702 8.37 27.15 -52.69
CA THR A 702 9.54 26.46 -53.23
C THR A 702 9.07 25.25 -54.03
N HIS A 703 9.03 25.40 -55.34
CA HIS A 703 8.69 24.32 -56.26
C HIS A 703 9.89 23.37 -56.42
N ALA A 704 9.62 22.09 -56.64
CA ALA A 704 10.64 21.22 -57.23
C ALA A 704 11.10 21.81 -58.58
N ILE A 705 12.34 21.56 -59.01
CA ILE A 705 12.87 22.13 -60.26
C ILE A 705 11.98 21.67 -61.42
N ILE A 706 11.10 22.54 -61.89
CA ILE A 706 10.23 22.27 -63.03
C ILE A 706 11.14 22.26 -64.27
N PRO A 707 11.27 21.14 -65.01
CA PRO A 707 12.10 21.11 -66.20
C PRO A 707 11.64 22.15 -67.22
N LEU A 708 12.58 22.86 -67.86
CA LEU A 708 12.24 23.71 -69.00
C LEU A 708 11.48 22.87 -70.04
N ARG A 709 10.33 23.38 -70.48
CA ARG A 709 9.50 22.75 -71.52
C ARG A 709 9.96 23.23 -72.89
N LYS A 710 9.96 22.34 -73.89
CA LYS A 710 9.99 22.77 -75.30
C LYS A 710 8.84 23.75 -75.53
N THR A 711 9.00 24.82 -76.30
CA THR A 711 7.87 25.75 -76.49
C THR A 711 6.78 25.22 -77.41
N GLY A 712 7.06 24.17 -78.17
CA GLY A 712 6.13 23.53 -79.12
C GLY A 712 6.19 24.15 -80.52
N LEU A 713 6.88 25.29 -80.70
CA LEU A 713 7.18 25.85 -82.01
C LEU A 713 7.95 24.81 -82.85
N ILE A 714 7.53 24.56 -84.09
CA ILE A 714 8.24 23.70 -85.07
C ILE A 714 8.70 24.49 -86.30
N LEU A 715 8.40 25.79 -86.32
CA LEU A 715 8.79 26.74 -87.34
C LEU A 715 9.67 27.82 -86.71
N CYS A 716 10.48 28.46 -87.54
CA CYS A 716 11.40 29.52 -87.19
C CYS A 716 10.90 30.84 -87.78
N TYR A 717 11.22 31.97 -87.18
CA TYR A 717 10.76 33.29 -87.61
C TYR A 717 11.82 33.99 -88.49
N ASN A 718 11.42 34.65 -89.57
CA ASN A 718 12.21 35.69 -90.23
C ASN A 718 11.62 37.06 -89.92
N ASP A 719 12.21 38.14 -90.45
CA ASP A 719 11.80 39.52 -90.16
C ASP A 719 10.32 39.86 -90.51
N THR A 720 9.59 38.96 -91.17
CA THR A 720 8.21 39.14 -91.64
C THR A 720 7.24 37.97 -91.40
N SER A 721 7.72 36.72 -91.24
CA SER A 721 6.84 35.54 -91.19
C SER A 721 7.47 34.29 -90.55
N ASN A 722 6.60 33.33 -90.16
CA ASN A 722 6.99 31.96 -89.84
C ASN A 722 7.44 31.21 -91.10
N GLN A 723 8.55 30.48 -91.00
CA GLN A 723 9.18 29.70 -92.07
C GLN A 723 9.75 28.37 -91.53
N ALA A 724 10.19 27.48 -92.43
CA ALA A 724 10.91 26.28 -92.03
C ALA A 724 12.25 26.63 -91.33
N CYS A 725 12.62 25.83 -90.32
CA CYS A 725 13.88 25.97 -89.60
C CYS A 725 15.10 25.48 -90.41
N ASN A 726 16.31 25.69 -89.88
CA ASN A 726 17.61 25.47 -90.55
C ASN A 726 17.92 26.49 -91.66
N ASN A 727 17.41 27.73 -91.55
CA ASN A 727 17.79 28.83 -92.44
C ASN A 727 19.03 29.55 -91.87
N SER A 728 20.11 29.63 -92.64
CA SER A 728 21.37 30.25 -92.23
C SER A 728 21.29 31.74 -91.93
N GLY A 729 20.25 32.44 -92.38
CA GLY A 729 20.00 33.85 -92.05
C GLY A 729 19.45 34.08 -90.63
N TRP A 730 18.77 33.08 -90.06
CA TRP A 730 18.18 33.15 -88.71
C TRP A 730 18.33 31.80 -87.96
N PRO A 731 19.55 31.31 -87.73
CA PRO A 731 19.81 29.99 -87.15
C PRO A 731 19.58 29.97 -85.63
N SER A 732 19.57 28.77 -85.03
CA SER A 732 19.54 28.58 -83.56
C SER A 732 18.31 29.21 -82.88
N GLN A 733 17.18 29.19 -83.57
CA GLN A 733 15.89 29.57 -83.00
C GLN A 733 15.26 28.42 -82.23
N ASP A 734 14.29 28.75 -81.37
CA ASP A 734 13.64 27.80 -80.48
C ASP A 734 12.94 26.64 -81.22
N GLY A 735 12.32 26.93 -82.38
CA GLY A 735 11.75 25.92 -83.28
C GLY A 735 12.78 24.98 -83.91
N GLU A 736 14.05 25.38 -84.00
CA GLU A 736 15.18 24.56 -84.48
C GLU A 736 15.82 23.76 -83.33
N ILE A 737 16.06 24.42 -82.19
CA ILE A 737 16.79 23.84 -81.05
C ILE A 737 15.93 22.82 -80.29
N GLN A 738 14.62 23.03 -80.15
CA GLN A 738 13.72 22.12 -79.44
C GLN A 738 14.18 21.81 -78.00
N SER A 739 14.71 22.81 -77.29
CA SER A 739 15.33 22.63 -75.97
C SER A 739 14.31 22.31 -74.87
N GLY A 740 14.69 21.46 -73.92
CA GLY A 740 13.86 21.08 -72.79
C GLY A 740 13.03 19.80 -73.01
N VAL A 741 12.14 19.52 -72.06
CA VAL A 741 11.33 18.31 -72.03
C VAL A 741 10.06 18.52 -72.86
N THR A 742 9.71 17.53 -73.71
CA THR A 742 8.46 17.50 -74.46
C THR A 742 7.27 17.52 -73.51
N ARG A 743 6.24 18.34 -73.76
CA ARG A 743 5.00 18.30 -72.97
C ARG A 743 4.34 16.93 -73.06
N SER A 744 3.68 16.52 -71.99
CA SER A 744 2.92 15.27 -71.94
C SER A 744 1.76 15.46 -70.99
N PHE A 745 0.55 15.40 -71.56
CA PHE A 745 -0.70 15.50 -70.81
C PHE A 745 -1.48 14.19 -70.93
N THR A 746 -2.05 13.73 -69.81
CA THR A 746 -3.02 12.63 -69.79
C THR A 746 -4.37 13.20 -69.40
N GLY A 747 -5.29 13.29 -70.36
CA GLY A 747 -6.66 13.76 -70.14
C GLY A 747 -7.30 14.33 -71.41
N PRO A 748 -8.58 14.72 -71.36
CA PRO A 748 -9.45 14.71 -70.19
C PRO A 748 -9.72 13.29 -69.66
N THR A 749 -9.59 13.08 -68.35
CA THR A 749 -9.84 11.80 -67.68
C THR A 749 -11.04 11.93 -66.75
N ALA A 750 -12.07 11.13 -66.99
CA ALA A 750 -13.29 11.12 -66.21
C ALA A 750 -13.14 10.34 -64.90
N SER A 751 -13.66 10.91 -63.81
CA SER A 751 -13.88 10.28 -62.51
C SER A 751 -15.31 10.58 -62.08
N GLY A 752 -16.25 9.74 -62.52
CA GLY A 752 -17.69 10.05 -62.45
C GLY A 752 -18.04 11.25 -63.35
N SER A 753 -18.60 12.31 -62.77
CA SER A 753 -18.89 13.58 -63.46
C SER A 753 -17.68 14.52 -63.59
N ASP A 754 -16.60 14.22 -62.89
CA ASP A 754 -15.47 15.13 -62.71
C ASP A 754 -14.37 14.82 -63.74
N TYR A 755 -13.74 15.85 -64.31
CA TYR A 755 -12.76 15.71 -65.39
C TYR A 755 -11.44 16.37 -65.01
N THR A 756 -10.37 15.59 -65.07
CA THR A 756 -9.01 16.04 -64.75
C THR A 756 -8.02 15.78 -65.90
N THR A 757 -6.99 16.62 -65.94
CA THR A 757 -5.90 16.54 -66.92
C THR A 757 -4.58 16.53 -66.14
N THR A 758 -3.80 15.45 -66.28
CA THR A 758 -2.50 15.30 -65.60
C THR A 758 -1.38 15.85 -66.49
N ASP A 759 -0.60 16.82 -65.99
CA ASP A 759 0.71 17.17 -66.56
C ASP A 759 1.72 16.14 -66.05
N ASN A 760 2.03 15.15 -66.90
CA ASN A 760 2.94 14.05 -66.56
C ASN A 760 4.38 14.52 -66.33
N VAL A 761 4.72 15.75 -66.74
CA VAL A 761 6.06 16.32 -66.67
C VAL A 761 6.21 17.28 -65.47
N ALA A 762 5.11 17.83 -64.95
CA ALA A 762 5.09 18.60 -63.71
C ALA A 762 4.71 17.74 -62.50
N GLY A 763 4.06 16.59 -62.72
CA GLY A 763 3.43 15.80 -61.66
C GLY A 763 2.20 16.50 -61.06
N LEU A 764 1.56 17.39 -61.82
CA LEU A 764 0.40 18.18 -61.37
C LEU A 764 -0.87 17.65 -62.02
N VAL A 765 -1.96 17.60 -61.26
CA VAL A 765 -3.29 17.28 -61.77
C VAL A 765 -4.12 18.55 -61.80
N TRP A 766 -4.61 18.88 -62.98
CA TRP A 766 -5.41 20.06 -63.24
C TRP A 766 -6.88 19.67 -63.38
N LYS A 767 -7.79 20.56 -62.99
CA LYS A 767 -9.17 20.45 -63.44
C LYS A 767 -9.18 20.74 -64.96
N THR A 768 -9.72 19.82 -65.76
CA THR A 768 -9.74 19.94 -67.23
C THR A 768 -10.48 21.19 -67.68
N CYS A 769 -11.56 21.53 -66.98
CA CYS A 769 -12.43 22.64 -67.34
C CYS A 769 -12.19 23.86 -66.45
N THR A 770 -12.41 25.04 -67.02
CA THR A 770 -12.48 26.29 -66.25
C THR A 770 -13.56 26.17 -65.18
N GLU A 771 -13.41 26.83 -64.04
CA GLU A 771 -14.50 26.94 -63.08
C GLU A 771 -15.78 27.46 -63.76
N GLY A 772 -16.93 26.85 -63.46
CA GLY A 772 -18.20 27.08 -64.16
C GLY A 772 -18.49 26.15 -65.36
N GLN A 773 -17.47 25.53 -65.96
CA GLN A 773 -17.64 24.55 -67.06
C GLN A 773 -17.57 23.11 -66.57
N SER A 774 -18.15 22.17 -67.33
CA SER A 774 -18.15 20.74 -67.00
C SER A 774 -18.21 19.81 -68.23
N GLY A 775 -17.98 18.51 -68.00
CA GLY A 775 -18.00 17.47 -69.03
C GLY A 775 -16.69 17.36 -69.84
N ASN A 776 -16.55 16.29 -70.63
CA ASN A 776 -15.33 15.99 -71.40
C ASN A 776 -14.86 17.11 -72.33
N GLY A 777 -15.81 17.85 -72.92
CA GLY A 777 -15.54 18.99 -73.81
C GLY A 777 -15.62 20.36 -73.11
N CYS A 778 -15.68 20.42 -71.79
CA CYS A 778 -15.78 21.67 -71.01
C CYS A 778 -16.90 22.61 -71.51
N THR A 779 -18.09 22.04 -71.61
CA THR A 779 -19.31 22.75 -72.02
C THR A 779 -19.82 23.69 -70.94
N GLY A 780 -20.55 24.73 -71.36
CA GLY A 780 -21.06 25.78 -70.48
C GLY A 780 -20.18 27.05 -70.50
N SER A 781 -20.57 28.04 -69.71
CA SER A 781 -19.86 29.33 -69.61
C SER A 781 -18.88 29.32 -68.42
N PRO A 782 -17.66 29.86 -68.58
CA PRO A 782 -16.74 29.99 -67.46
C PRO A 782 -17.22 31.03 -66.44
N SER A 783 -17.06 30.70 -65.16
CA SER A 783 -17.29 31.59 -64.02
C SER A 783 -16.04 32.43 -63.75
N ASN A 784 -16.25 33.73 -63.51
CA ASN A 784 -15.17 34.69 -63.30
C ASN A 784 -15.10 35.11 -61.83
N PHE A 785 -13.90 35.14 -61.26
CA PHE A 785 -13.67 35.39 -59.84
C PHE A 785 -12.65 36.53 -59.63
N THR A 786 -12.90 37.34 -58.61
CA THR A 786 -11.87 38.22 -58.01
C THR A 786 -10.78 37.37 -57.36
N PHE A 787 -9.62 37.96 -57.05
CA PHE A 787 -8.52 37.25 -56.39
C PHE A 787 -8.96 36.56 -55.10
N TYR A 788 -9.70 37.27 -54.25
CA TYR A 788 -10.16 36.75 -52.96
C TYR A 788 -11.11 35.56 -53.11
N ASN A 789 -12.05 35.64 -54.07
CA ASN A 789 -12.99 34.55 -54.34
C ASN A 789 -12.33 33.37 -55.07
N ALA A 790 -11.33 33.61 -55.92
CA ALA A 790 -10.62 32.59 -56.68
C ALA A 790 -9.85 31.60 -55.78
N VAL A 791 -9.28 32.10 -54.68
CA VAL A 791 -8.59 31.26 -53.67
C VAL A 791 -9.56 30.23 -53.09
N ASN A 792 -10.77 30.65 -52.71
CA ASN A 792 -11.77 29.75 -52.15
C ASN A 792 -12.52 28.90 -53.20
N ALA A 793 -12.63 29.37 -54.45
CA ALA A 793 -13.26 28.61 -55.53
C ALA A 793 -12.57 27.25 -55.74
N CYS A 794 -11.23 27.23 -55.76
CA CYS A 794 -10.48 25.99 -55.83
C CYS A 794 -10.48 25.20 -54.52
N ALA A 795 -10.49 25.88 -53.37
CA ALA A 795 -10.60 25.23 -52.06
C ALA A 795 -11.92 24.44 -51.91
N TYR A 796 -13.02 24.97 -52.44
CA TYR A 796 -14.35 24.35 -52.36
C TYR A 796 -14.41 22.98 -53.05
N LEU A 797 -13.58 22.75 -54.07
CA LEU A 797 -13.45 21.44 -54.72
C LEU A 797 -13.06 20.33 -53.74
N ASN A 798 -12.40 20.65 -52.63
CA ASN A 798 -12.01 19.68 -51.59
C ASN A 798 -13.19 19.18 -50.74
N LEU A 799 -14.33 19.88 -50.79
CA LEU A 799 -15.55 19.55 -50.02
C LEU A 799 -16.60 18.80 -50.86
N LEU A 800 -16.42 18.76 -52.18
CA LEU A 800 -17.34 18.08 -53.10
C LEU A 800 -17.39 16.57 -52.86
N ASN A 801 -18.37 15.90 -53.49
CA ASN A 801 -18.52 14.44 -53.45
C ASN A 801 -18.55 13.88 -52.01
N SER A 802 -19.37 14.52 -51.16
CA SER A 802 -19.52 14.20 -49.74
C SER A 802 -18.19 14.20 -48.94
N GLY A 803 -17.29 15.13 -49.27
CA GLY A 803 -15.95 15.23 -48.65
C GLY A 803 -14.88 14.35 -49.29
N SER A 804 -15.20 13.56 -50.33
CA SER A 804 -14.20 12.83 -51.12
C SER A 804 -13.38 13.75 -52.04
N GLY A 805 -13.86 14.98 -52.25
CA GLY A 805 -13.26 15.99 -53.12
C GLY A 805 -13.47 15.72 -54.61
N TYR A 806 -13.22 16.75 -55.42
CA TYR A 806 -13.39 16.70 -56.88
C TYR A 806 -12.44 15.66 -57.48
N ALA A 807 -12.99 14.73 -58.29
CA ALA A 807 -12.29 13.57 -58.82
C ALA A 807 -11.54 12.71 -57.78
N GLY A 808 -12.03 12.67 -56.53
CA GLY A 808 -11.41 11.91 -55.42
C GLY A 808 -10.16 12.58 -54.82
N ARG A 809 -9.98 13.89 -55.03
CA ARG A 809 -8.82 14.66 -54.57
C ARG A 809 -9.26 15.80 -53.65
N THR A 810 -8.60 15.91 -52.49
CA THR A 810 -8.91 16.89 -51.42
C THR A 810 -7.79 17.93 -51.20
N ASN A 811 -6.92 18.09 -52.20
CA ASN A 811 -5.78 19.02 -52.20
C ASN A 811 -5.81 20.03 -53.37
N TRP A 812 -7.01 20.38 -53.86
CA TRP A 812 -7.23 21.42 -54.85
C TRP A 812 -6.96 22.82 -54.29
N ARG A 813 -6.32 23.65 -55.12
CA ARG A 813 -5.91 25.02 -54.80
C ARG A 813 -5.79 25.87 -56.07
N LEU A 814 -5.72 27.18 -55.87
CA LEU A 814 -5.40 28.13 -56.93
C LEU A 814 -3.90 27.99 -57.26
N PRO A 815 -3.52 27.73 -58.54
CA PRO A 815 -2.14 27.48 -58.94
C PRO A 815 -1.26 28.72 -58.75
N THR A 816 0.02 28.49 -58.50
CA THR A 816 1.02 29.55 -58.52
C THR A 816 1.25 30.03 -59.96
N ARG A 817 1.92 31.17 -60.11
CA ARG A 817 2.34 31.68 -61.42
C ARG A 817 3.28 30.72 -62.13
N GLN A 818 4.19 30.08 -61.41
CA GLN A 818 5.17 29.13 -61.94
C GLN A 818 4.49 27.84 -62.42
N GLU A 819 3.46 27.38 -61.72
CA GLU A 819 2.67 26.21 -62.12
C GLU A 819 1.78 26.51 -63.33
N MET A 820 1.05 27.63 -63.33
CA MET A 820 0.19 27.99 -64.45
C MET A 820 1.00 28.19 -65.75
N ALA A 821 2.22 28.71 -65.63
CA ALA A 821 3.11 28.88 -66.77
C ALA A 821 3.54 27.56 -67.46
N THR A 822 3.42 26.38 -66.81
CA THR A 822 3.75 25.09 -67.46
C THR A 822 2.77 24.72 -68.57
N LEU A 823 1.54 25.28 -68.52
CA LEU A 823 0.49 25.03 -69.50
C LEU A 823 0.65 25.84 -70.80
N ILE A 824 1.55 26.83 -70.84
CA ILE A 824 1.78 27.65 -72.04
C ILE A 824 2.46 26.80 -73.11
N GLU A 825 1.89 26.76 -74.31
CA GLU A 825 2.39 26.05 -75.50
C GLU A 825 2.37 26.99 -76.71
N TYR A 826 3.53 27.51 -77.12
CA TYR A 826 3.61 28.54 -78.18
C TYR A 826 3.44 27.99 -79.60
N GLY A 827 3.46 26.67 -79.79
CA GLY A 827 3.43 25.98 -81.09
C GLY A 827 2.08 25.89 -81.79
N GLU A 828 0.99 26.08 -81.06
CA GLU A 828 -0.39 26.06 -81.57
C GLU A 828 -0.69 27.35 -82.38
N ALA A 829 -1.66 27.30 -83.30
CA ALA A 829 -1.82 28.34 -84.32
C ALA A 829 -2.43 29.65 -83.76
N TYR A 830 -2.17 30.77 -84.43
CA TYR A 830 -2.27 32.10 -83.80
C TYR A 830 -3.70 32.66 -83.63
N LEU A 831 -4.77 31.95 -84.00
CA LEU A 831 -6.09 32.58 -84.24
C LEU A 831 -7.30 32.05 -83.43
N SER A 832 -7.14 31.10 -82.50
CA SER A 832 -8.18 30.81 -81.50
C SER A 832 -7.64 30.38 -80.11
N ILE A 833 -7.28 31.36 -79.26
CA ILE A 833 -6.94 31.19 -77.82
C ILE A 833 -5.75 30.22 -77.56
N GLU A 834 -4.94 29.97 -78.57
CA GLU A 834 -4.42 28.61 -78.78
C GLU A 834 -3.17 28.26 -77.97
N LYS A 835 -2.58 29.15 -77.16
CA LYS A 835 -1.30 28.83 -76.47
C LYS A 835 -1.43 27.91 -75.24
N ILE A 836 -2.37 26.97 -75.29
CA ILE A 836 -2.59 25.88 -74.35
C ILE A 836 -3.04 24.66 -75.16
N ASN A 837 -2.61 23.47 -74.76
CA ASN A 837 -2.97 22.23 -75.44
C ASN A 837 -4.49 22.01 -75.45
N SER A 838 -5.14 22.31 -76.59
CA SER A 838 -6.60 22.36 -76.71
C SER A 838 -7.29 20.99 -76.60
N ASN A 839 -6.57 19.91 -76.91
CA ASN A 839 -7.03 18.54 -76.70
C ASN A 839 -7.08 18.20 -75.20
N ALA A 840 -6.03 18.55 -74.45
CA ALA A 840 -5.93 18.28 -73.03
C ALA A 840 -6.75 19.25 -72.16
N PHE A 841 -7.04 20.46 -72.68
CA PHE A 841 -7.82 21.51 -72.02
C PHE A 841 -8.86 22.17 -72.97
N PRO A 842 -9.93 21.44 -73.36
CA PRO A 842 -10.94 21.94 -74.29
C PRO A 842 -11.64 23.21 -73.81
N ASN A 843 -12.05 24.07 -74.74
CA ASN A 843 -12.81 25.31 -74.49
C ASN A 843 -12.24 26.20 -73.37
N SER A 844 -10.91 26.28 -73.29
CA SER A 844 -10.20 27.18 -72.39
C SER A 844 -10.49 28.65 -72.71
N ALA A 845 -10.54 29.49 -71.68
CA ALA A 845 -10.68 30.93 -71.80
C ALA A 845 -9.32 31.62 -71.99
N ASN A 846 -9.32 32.93 -72.29
CA ASN A 846 -8.07 33.65 -72.54
C ASN A 846 -7.26 33.88 -71.25
N VAL A 847 -7.83 34.59 -70.27
CA VAL A 847 -7.11 35.11 -69.09
C VAL A 847 -7.48 34.38 -67.81
N TYR A 848 -6.51 33.75 -67.16
CA TYR A 848 -6.66 33.04 -65.89
C TYR A 848 -5.88 33.67 -64.73
N ARG A 849 -6.40 33.52 -63.51
CA ARG A 849 -5.76 34.04 -62.29
C ARG A 849 -4.83 33.04 -61.61
N THR A 850 -3.75 33.55 -61.02
CA THR A 850 -2.80 32.79 -60.18
C THR A 850 -2.94 33.19 -58.70
N SER A 851 -2.38 32.39 -57.80
CA SER A 851 -2.35 32.66 -56.35
C SER A 851 -1.25 33.66 -55.93
N CYS A 852 -0.57 34.31 -56.87
CA CYS A 852 0.59 35.16 -56.59
C CYS A 852 0.24 36.66 -56.60
N THR A 853 0.32 37.33 -55.45
CA THR A 853 0.31 38.80 -55.37
C THR A 853 1.61 39.37 -55.99
N ILE A 854 1.51 40.54 -56.62
CA ILE A 854 2.68 41.24 -57.17
C ILE A 854 3.36 42.03 -56.05
N GLY A 855 4.60 41.68 -55.71
CA GLY A 855 5.31 42.26 -54.55
C GLY A 855 5.56 43.77 -54.64
N SER A 856 5.64 44.33 -55.84
CA SER A 856 5.75 45.78 -56.08
C SER A 856 4.39 46.51 -56.15
N ASN A 857 3.28 45.78 -56.20
CA ASN A 857 1.93 46.35 -56.30
C ASN A 857 0.90 45.40 -55.67
N LEU A 858 0.65 45.58 -54.37
CA LEU A 858 -0.20 44.69 -53.57
C LEU A 858 -1.69 44.75 -53.98
N ALA A 859 -2.11 45.71 -54.81
CA ALA A 859 -3.45 45.79 -55.40
C ALA A 859 -3.67 44.79 -56.55
N SER A 860 -2.59 44.16 -57.03
CA SER A 860 -2.59 43.29 -58.20
C SER A 860 -2.05 41.89 -57.88
N SER A 861 -2.47 40.92 -58.68
CA SER A 861 -1.97 39.56 -58.73
C SER A 861 -1.59 39.20 -60.16
N TYR A 862 -0.65 38.30 -60.35
CA TYR A 862 -0.33 37.82 -61.69
C TYR A 862 -1.51 37.04 -62.30
N THR A 863 -1.84 37.38 -63.55
CA THR A 863 -2.72 36.58 -64.42
C THR A 863 -1.91 36.05 -65.60
N LEU A 864 -2.36 34.95 -66.20
CA LEU A 864 -1.80 34.41 -67.43
C LEU A 864 -2.83 34.58 -68.56
N ASP A 865 -2.42 35.15 -69.67
CA ASP A 865 -3.21 35.21 -70.90
C ASP A 865 -2.71 34.18 -71.92
N PHE A 866 -3.52 33.17 -72.23
CA PHE A 866 -3.22 32.16 -73.25
C PHE A 866 -3.42 32.64 -74.69
N ALA A 867 -4.05 33.81 -74.93
CA ALA A 867 -4.10 34.37 -76.27
C ALA A 867 -2.71 34.90 -76.69
N SER A 868 -2.02 35.62 -75.80
CA SER A 868 -0.68 36.16 -76.04
C SER A 868 0.46 35.26 -75.56
N GLY A 869 0.23 34.44 -74.53
CA GLY A 869 1.26 33.66 -73.84
C GLY A 869 2.00 34.46 -72.75
N TYR A 870 1.49 35.64 -72.38
CA TYR A 870 2.13 36.52 -71.40
C TYR A 870 1.52 36.40 -70.01
N ILE A 871 2.39 36.48 -69.01
CA ILE A 871 2.01 36.74 -67.63
C ILE A 871 1.90 38.26 -67.47
N ILE A 872 0.74 38.74 -67.06
CA ILE A 872 0.41 40.17 -66.95
C ILE A 872 -0.14 40.52 -65.56
N ASP A 873 -0.24 41.82 -65.29
CA ASP A 873 -0.76 42.35 -64.04
C ASP A 873 -2.29 42.44 -64.08
N GLY A 874 -2.98 41.70 -63.20
CA GLY A 874 -4.42 41.78 -63.01
C GLY A 874 -4.79 42.32 -61.64
N THR A 875 -5.58 43.39 -61.56
CA THR A 875 -6.06 43.92 -60.26
C THR A 875 -6.82 42.85 -59.48
N LYS A 876 -6.71 42.83 -58.17
CA LYS A 876 -7.37 41.81 -57.32
C LYS A 876 -8.90 41.89 -57.34
N ASN A 877 -9.42 43.10 -57.56
CA ASN A 877 -10.86 43.40 -57.62
C ASN A 877 -11.50 43.16 -59.00
N SER A 878 -10.72 43.00 -60.08
CA SER A 878 -11.27 42.56 -61.37
C SER A 878 -11.60 41.05 -61.31
N SER A 879 -12.57 40.60 -62.10
CA SER A 879 -12.87 39.18 -62.21
C SER A 879 -12.10 38.54 -63.36
N SER A 880 -11.63 37.30 -63.18
CA SER A 880 -10.90 36.53 -64.21
C SER A 880 -11.23 35.04 -64.09
N ASN A 881 -10.90 34.26 -65.12
CA ASN A 881 -11.15 32.82 -65.13
C ASN A 881 -10.25 32.10 -64.11
N VAL A 882 -10.73 30.96 -63.61
CA VAL A 882 -10.01 30.14 -62.63
C VAL A 882 -9.89 28.72 -63.15
N ARG A 883 -8.68 28.16 -63.03
CA ARG A 883 -8.37 26.75 -63.29
C ARG A 883 -7.61 26.24 -62.07
N CYS A 884 -8.12 25.20 -61.44
CA CYS A 884 -7.59 24.69 -60.18
C CYS A 884 -6.56 23.58 -60.41
N VAL A 885 -5.61 23.47 -59.49
CA VAL A 885 -4.53 22.47 -59.51
C VAL A 885 -4.52 21.65 -58.22
N SER A 886 -4.05 20.43 -58.31
CA SER A 886 -3.90 19.41 -57.28
C SER A 886 -2.53 18.74 -57.45
N ASN A 887 -1.91 18.35 -56.32
CA ASN A 887 -0.65 17.59 -56.30
C ASN A 887 -0.92 16.07 -56.32
#